data_AF-A0AAV3T9G5-F1
#
_entry.id   AF-A0AAV3T9G5-F1
#
_cell.length_a   1.000
_cell.length_b   1.000
_cell.length_c   1.000
_cell.angle_alpha   90.00
_cell.angle_beta   90.00
_cell.angle_gamma   90.00
#
_symmetry.space_group_name_H-M   'P 1'
#
loop_
_entity.id
_entity.type
_entity.pdbx_description
1 polymer ?
#
loop_
_entity_poly.entity_id
_entity_poly.type
_entity_poly.pdbx_seq_one_letter_code
_entity_poly.pdbx_strand_id
1 'polypeptide(L)'
;MTGERDRATAGERDRDPSDRSKTGADGRDDRTAIDAGTRAAPTARSRLRVVRAIAKAESEREAHRYLATRRKKALVALAVAAYLPILAGILFGAYVAGGAVADGELPALLDLARWTLPGSFALFVVFGAIQARKPLVDFGARKLHLTAVADRTLGLGLLFAGLRSVTLWVAGSIGLLFAAFAYGAGTIVPAAVGALAAVVFVTAGTVAGFAVGLLVRLGLVRVPLSPRARSLLKTSGTVAGGLLGAAVGGLVGQTSAEVEGGLSLSALTPDAAAPPVPTHYADLLFVGTPLVDGIGLGAVASAALLVATIPLSVAAVVALAPRLWRADPATAGEDGDAVDADSDAAARASDGFLGDGASLPLLDRRTAAVVTGLFRRVVRRPGRFAFVAYYVMLVGFVAVPALLEPDVAPTAIGASLVMLGIWFAGGVFGLNPLGEEGSMLGQLVLSGTPERTFVRARIVAGVALGAPLVVLGTGLLAIDALSPRHALAIGGYWLALLPASAGAAVGVGTLLPNTERGTILDAVETLPPELLAIVVHGAAMLALALAGPLLALGPFSTAATAGAAIALAIVGVVLAHGGYRFAVAELAGAPRTGTADPIFAVELAVGLVALGVALSANVGLSVVALVPLDGLAGAVLAFVAAYVGWGLAVVAYLQLADRRAYLDVRTPTRSDLRVAAAGTLASLGVYAAAVAGNRFAGLPMAGHSLGEQVEAIGPELALALVVLAVTVNAPIEELFFRNVVQKRLAEAVSRRGAIGGAALLFGLAHVPSYAGGAPIAIAVTVGLLVIQGLIWGVAYDRTDSAVVPALCHGAYNAALFGALYVAVA
;
A
#
# COMPACT_ATOMS: atom_id res chain seq x y z
N MET A 1 -46.72 20.33 -39.15
CA MET A 1 -46.87 20.85 -40.53
C MET A 1 -45.48 21.12 -41.08
N THR A 2 -45.10 20.36 -42.12
CA THR A 2 -44.22 20.74 -43.26
C THR A 2 -43.01 21.64 -42.98
N GLY A 3 -41.77 21.16 -43.04
CA GLY A 3 -40.95 20.94 -44.25
C GLY A 3 -39.56 21.55 -43.96
N GLU A 4 -38.40 21.17 -44.49
CA GLU A 4 -38.04 20.50 -45.74
C GLU A 4 -36.54 20.09 -45.68
N ARG A 5 -36.21 18.96 -46.35
CA ARG A 5 -35.09 18.73 -47.31
C ARG A 5 -33.63 18.63 -46.78
N ASP A 6 -32.99 17.46 -46.92
CA ASP A 6 -32.24 16.92 -48.11
C ASP A 6 -30.73 17.18 -47.92
N ARG A 7 -29.73 16.32 -48.17
CA ARG A 7 -29.48 15.14 -49.04
C ARG A 7 -28.41 14.27 -48.32
N ALA A 8 -28.48 12.94 -48.27
CA ALA A 8 -28.09 11.94 -49.29
C ALA A 8 -26.63 12.13 -49.78
N THR A 9 -25.72 11.15 -49.65
CA THR A 9 -25.51 9.96 -50.52
C THR A 9 -24.29 9.17 -49.96
N ALA A 10 -24.02 7.87 -50.13
CA ALA A 10 -24.51 6.70 -50.88
C ALA A 10 -23.89 5.47 -50.17
N GLY A 11 -24.54 4.30 -50.00
CA GLY A 11 -24.84 3.27 -51.01
C GLY A 11 -23.73 2.18 -50.96
N GLU A 12 -23.93 0.86 -51.00
CA GLU A 12 -25.08 -0.02 -51.26
C GLU A 12 -24.55 -1.47 -51.05
N ARG A 13 -25.08 -2.28 -50.13
CA ARG A 13 -26.08 -3.37 -50.29
C ARG A 13 -25.75 -4.54 -51.24
N ASP A 14 -25.70 -5.74 -50.62
CA ASP A 14 -26.39 -7.01 -50.97
C ASP A 14 -26.16 -7.72 -52.32
N ARG A 15 -25.89 -9.04 -52.27
CA ARG A 15 -26.74 -10.13 -52.84
C ARG A 15 -26.11 -11.53 -52.79
N ASP A 16 -26.87 -12.44 -52.17
CA ASP A 16 -27.42 -13.75 -52.60
C ASP A 16 -26.53 -14.89 -53.18
N PRO A 17 -26.75 -16.17 -52.79
CA PRO A 17 -25.94 -17.34 -53.18
C PRO A 17 -26.69 -18.29 -54.14
N SER A 18 -26.20 -18.43 -55.38
CA SER A 18 -26.41 -19.64 -56.18
C SER A 18 -25.59 -19.61 -57.47
N ASP A 19 -24.59 -20.47 -57.60
CA ASP A 19 -24.32 -21.10 -58.90
C ASP A 19 -23.71 -22.49 -58.72
N ARG A 20 -24.21 -23.41 -59.55
CA ARG A 20 -24.00 -24.85 -59.52
C ARG A 20 -22.96 -25.24 -60.57
N SER A 21 -22.17 -26.28 -60.23
CA SER A 21 -21.77 -27.42 -61.07
C SER A 21 -21.19 -27.19 -62.48
N LYS A 22 -20.03 -27.78 -62.76
CA LYS A 22 -19.87 -28.85 -63.78
C LYS A 22 -18.43 -29.42 -63.87
N THR A 23 -18.35 -30.75 -63.70
CA THR A 23 -17.55 -31.77 -64.45
C THR A 23 -16.01 -31.74 -64.44
N GLY A 24 -15.26 -32.83 -64.30
CA GLY A 24 -15.53 -34.26 -64.11
C GLY A 24 -14.24 -35.10 -64.29
N ALA A 25 -14.18 -36.23 -63.57
CA ALA A 25 -13.44 -37.50 -63.76
C ALA A 25 -11.98 -37.55 -64.29
N ASP A 26 -11.07 -38.04 -63.44
CA ASP A 26 -10.24 -39.26 -63.57
C ASP A 26 -9.36 -39.30 -62.28
N GLY A 27 -9.05 -40.37 -61.55
CA GLY A 27 -8.99 -41.81 -61.80
C GLY A 27 -7.71 -42.32 -61.11
N ARG A 28 -7.87 -43.22 -60.13
CA ARG A 28 -6.88 -44.15 -59.51
C ARG A 28 -6.35 -43.87 -58.09
N ASP A 29 -6.63 -44.88 -57.27
CA ASP A 29 -5.80 -45.49 -56.21
C ASP A 29 -4.52 -44.75 -55.82
N ASP A 30 -4.44 -44.36 -54.56
CA ASP A 30 -3.41 -44.98 -53.73
C ASP A 30 -3.78 -44.94 -52.24
N ARG A 31 -3.97 -46.13 -51.67
CA ARG A 31 -3.85 -46.36 -50.24
C ARG A 31 -2.39 -46.11 -49.87
N THR A 32 -2.07 -44.89 -49.43
CA THR A 32 -0.79 -44.63 -48.77
C THR A 32 -1.04 -44.27 -47.33
N ALA A 33 -0.61 -45.21 -46.49
CA ALA A 33 -0.17 -45.08 -45.11
C ALA A 33 -0.48 -43.74 -44.42
N ILE A 34 -1.21 -43.85 -43.31
CA ILE A 34 -0.97 -42.98 -42.16
C ILE A 34 0.48 -43.21 -41.78
N ASP A 35 1.37 -42.45 -42.40
CA ASP A 35 2.76 -42.39 -42.01
C ASP A 35 2.74 -41.81 -40.61
N ALA A 36 3.03 -42.68 -39.65
CA ALA A 36 3.47 -42.31 -38.32
C ALA A 36 4.85 -41.64 -38.45
N GLY A 37 4.87 -40.53 -39.20
CA GLY A 37 6.00 -39.65 -39.36
C GLY A 37 6.28 -39.04 -37.99
N THR A 38 7.31 -39.60 -37.35
CA THR A 38 8.08 -39.01 -36.26
C THR A 38 7.84 -37.51 -36.17
N ARG A 39 7.02 -37.06 -35.20
CA ARG A 39 6.99 -35.64 -34.80
C ARG A 39 8.43 -35.28 -34.47
N ALA A 40 9.10 -34.58 -35.39
CA ALA A 40 10.48 -34.16 -35.21
C ALA A 40 10.59 -33.53 -33.83
N ALA A 41 11.52 -34.03 -33.01
CA ALA A 41 11.70 -33.55 -31.66
C ALA A 41 11.80 -32.02 -31.71
N PRO A 42 11.01 -31.27 -30.92
CA PRO A 42 10.95 -29.82 -31.04
C PRO A 42 12.37 -29.26 -30.91
N THR A 43 12.81 -28.53 -31.94
CA THR A 43 14.14 -27.89 -32.00
C THR A 43 14.37 -27.04 -30.76
N ALA A 44 15.63 -26.84 -30.34
CA ALA A 44 15.95 -25.99 -29.18
C ALA A 44 15.31 -24.59 -29.27
N ARG A 45 15.24 -24.03 -30.48
CA ARG A 45 14.56 -22.76 -30.77
C ARG A 45 13.04 -22.82 -30.54
N SER A 46 12.38 -23.92 -30.92
CA SER A 46 10.95 -24.10 -30.66
C SER A 46 10.65 -24.25 -29.16
N ARG A 47 11.51 -24.94 -28.39
CA ARG A 47 11.37 -25.07 -26.93
C ARG A 47 11.55 -23.73 -26.22
N LEU A 48 12.55 -22.94 -26.61
CA LEU A 48 12.76 -21.59 -26.06
C LEU A 48 11.59 -20.65 -26.34
N ARG A 49 10.94 -20.75 -27.51
CA ARG A 49 9.71 -19.99 -27.80
C ARG A 49 8.58 -20.37 -26.85
N VAL A 50 8.39 -21.66 -26.57
CA VAL A 50 7.38 -22.14 -25.62
C VAL A 50 7.68 -21.67 -24.20
N VAL A 51 8.93 -21.77 -23.73
CA VAL A 51 9.37 -21.24 -22.42
C VAL A 51 9.02 -19.75 -22.29
N ARG A 52 9.37 -18.94 -23.29
CA ARG A 52 9.07 -17.50 -23.30
C ARG A 52 7.57 -17.21 -23.33
N ALA A 53 6.79 -17.99 -24.08
CA ALA A 53 5.35 -17.83 -24.15
C ALA A 53 4.68 -18.11 -22.80
N ILE A 54 5.08 -19.19 -22.11
CA ILE A 54 4.60 -19.51 -20.76
C ILE A 54 4.98 -18.40 -19.78
N ALA A 55 6.25 -17.99 -19.77
CA ALA A 55 6.74 -16.95 -18.89
C ALA A 55 5.98 -15.62 -19.09
N LYS A 56 5.78 -15.22 -20.34
CA LYS A 56 5.02 -14.01 -20.68
C LYS A 56 3.56 -14.12 -20.23
N ALA A 57 2.88 -15.22 -20.56
CA ALA A 57 1.47 -15.41 -20.23
C ALA A 57 1.20 -15.39 -18.72
N GLU A 58 2.01 -16.11 -17.94
CA GLU A 58 1.85 -16.12 -16.47
C GLU A 58 2.19 -14.74 -15.85
N SER A 59 3.24 -14.05 -16.32
CA SER A 59 3.55 -12.70 -15.86
C SER A 59 2.47 -11.66 -16.23
N GLU A 60 1.90 -11.74 -17.43
CA GLU A 60 0.80 -10.87 -17.85
C GLU A 60 -0.47 -11.14 -17.03
N ARG A 61 -0.76 -12.41 -16.74
CA ARG A 61 -1.87 -12.79 -15.87
C ARG A 61 -1.71 -12.25 -14.46
N GLU A 62 -0.49 -12.30 -13.92
CA GLU A 62 -0.16 -11.74 -12.61
C GLU A 62 -0.32 -10.22 -12.60
N ALA A 63 0.25 -9.52 -13.58
CA ALA A 63 0.08 -8.07 -13.73
C ALA A 63 -1.40 -7.67 -13.87
N HIS A 64 -2.18 -8.43 -14.64
CA HIS A 64 -3.60 -8.20 -14.81
C HIS A 64 -4.35 -8.36 -13.48
N ARG A 65 -3.99 -9.32 -12.63
CA ARG A 65 -4.63 -9.52 -11.31
C ARG A 65 -4.57 -8.27 -10.42
N TYR A 66 -3.45 -7.54 -10.46
CA TYR A 66 -3.25 -6.32 -9.67
C TYR A 66 -3.77 -5.05 -10.35
N LEU A 67 -3.86 -5.02 -11.69
CA LEU A 67 -4.21 -3.81 -12.46
C LEU A 67 -5.49 -3.95 -13.29
N ALA A 68 -6.29 -5.00 -13.08
CA ALA A 68 -7.51 -5.30 -13.85
C ALA A 68 -8.53 -4.17 -13.83
N THR A 69 -8.72 -3.53 -12.67
CA THR A 69 -9.77 -2.52 -12.47
C THR A 69 -9.20 -1.16 -12.15
N ARG A 70 -9.97 -0.11 -12.47
CA ARG A 70 -9.62 1.28 -12.15
C ARG A 70 -9.46 1.50 -10.65
N ARG A 71 -10.30 0.86 -9.83
CA ARG A 71 -10.20 0.87 -8.36
C ARG A 71 -8.87 0.31 -7.89
N LYS A 72 -8.47 -0.86 -8.40
CA LYS A 72 -7.18 -1.47 -8.05
C LYS A 72 -6.01 -0.57 -8.45
N LYS A 73 -6.03 0.05 -9.64
CA LYS A 73 -5.00 1.01 -10.06
C LYS A 73 -4.90 2.21 -9.12
N ALA A 74 -6.03 2.79 -8.70
CA ALA A 74 -6.05 3.93 -7.77
C ALA A 74 -5.47 3.56 -6.40
N LEU A 75 -5.83 2.39 -5.88
CA LEU A 75 -5.30 1.90 -4.61
C LEU A 75 -3.82 1.53 -4.67
N VAL A 76 -3.34 1.00 -5.80
CA VAL A 76 -1.91 0.81 -6.04
C VAL A 76 -1.18 2.16 -6.04
N ALA A 77 -1.73 3.18 -6.69
CA ALA A 77 -1.14 4.52 -6.67
C ALA A 77 -1.09 5.11 -5.24
N LEU A 78 -2.14 4.92 -4.44
CA LEU A 78 -2.15 5.31 -3.02
C LEU A 78 -1.12 4.51 -2.20
N ALA A 79 -1.00 3.21 -2.43
CA ALA A 79 -0.02 2.36 -1.73
C ALA A 79 1.42 2.78 -2.10
N VAL A 80 1.69 3.11 -3.36
CA VAL A 80 2.99 3.64 -3.80
C VAL A 80 3.27 4.98 -3.15
N ALA A 81 2.29 5.89 -3.11
CA ALA A 81 2.45 7.19 -2.44
C ALA A 81 2.71 7.04 -0.93
N ALA A 82 2.06 6.08 -0.27
CA ALA A 82 2.31 5.75 1.13
C ALA A 82 3.70 5.14 1.37
N TYR A 83 4.26 4.43 0.38
CA TYR A 83 5.61 3.85 0.46
C TYR A 83 6.73 4.86 0.12
N LEU A 84 6.39 5.96 -0.55
CA LEU A 84 7.37 6.93 -1.05
C LEU A 84 8.29 7.50 0.03
N PRO A 85 7.84 7.83 1.26
CA PRO A 85 8.73 8.33 2.31
C PRO A 85 9.76 7.28 2.77
N ILE A 86 9.35 6.02 2.83
CA ILE A 86 10.25 4.91 3.20
C ILE A 86 11.32 4.75 2.13
N LEU A 87 10.92 4.73 0.86
CA LEU A 87 11.85 4.68 -0.26
C LEU A 87 12.81 5.89 -0.24
N ALA A 88 12.27 7.09 0.02
CA ALA A 88 13.06 8.31 0.12
C ALA A 88 14.11 8.24 1.21
N GLY A 89 13.74 7.80 2.42
CA GLY A 89 14.68 7.60 3.52
C GLY A 89 15.77 6.58 3.19
N ILE A 90 15.40 5.45 2.57
CA ILE A 90 16.38 4.41 2.16
C ILE A 90 17.38 4.96 1.14
N LEU A 91 16.90 5.67 0.12
CA LEU A 91 17.76 6.22 -0.93
C LEU A 91 18.63 7.37 -0.41
N PHE A 92 18.07 8.25 0.42
CA PHE A 92 18.83 9.32 1.08
C PHE A 92 19.93 8.75 1.99
N GLY A 93 19.61 7.74 2.81
CA GLY A 93 20.60 7.05 3.64
C GLY A 93 21.72 6.42 2.82
N ALA A 94 21.39 5.82 1.67
CA ALA A 94 22.40 5.29 0.75
C ALA A 94 23.30 6.38 0.17
N TYR A 95 22.74 7.54 -0.20
CA TYR A 95 23.50 8.71 -0.63
C TYR A 95 24.47 9.20 0.44
N VAL A 96 23.99 9.39 1.68
CA VAL A 96 24.82 9.82 2.82
C VAL A 96 25.93 8.81 3.09
N ALA A 97 25.61 7.51 3.11
CA ALA A 97 26.60 6.45 3.28
C ALA A 97 27.67 6.45 2.18
N GLY A 98 27.28 6.75 0.94
CA GLY A 98 28.23 6.91 -0.18
C GLY A 98 29.22 8.05 0.07
N GLY A 99 28.72 9.22 0.49
CA GLY A 99 29.56 10.38 0.82
C GLY A 99 30.55 10.07 1.95
N ALA A 100 30.05 9.50 3.05
CA ALA A 100 30.89 9.11 4.18
C ALA A 100 31.96 8.06 3.82
N VAL A 101 31.68 7.17 2.85
CA VAL A 101 32.69 6.25 2.30
C VAL A 101 33.74 6.97 1.47
N ALA A 102 33.36 7.97 0.67
CA ALA A 102 34.30 8.77 -0.10
C ALA A 102 35.24 9.60 0.81
N ASP A 103 34.70 10.09 1.93
CA ASP A 103 35.44 10.86 2.94
C ASP A 103 36.26 9.96 3.89
N GLY A 104 36.13 8.64 3.79
CA GLY A 104 36.88 7.67 4.61
C GLY A 104 36.34 7.49 6.04
N GLU A 105 35.11 7.94 6.31
CA GLU A 105 34.47 7.91 7.62
C GLU A 105 33.87 6.54 7.98
N LEU A 106 33.62 5.67 6.98
CA LEU A 106 33.02 4.34 7.16
C LEU A 106 33.95 3.16 6.76
N PRO A 107 35.18 3.06 7.28
CA PRO A 107 36.14 2.02 6.86
C PRO A 107 35.66 0.60 7.20
N ALA A 108 34.90 0.43 8.27
CA ALA A 108 34.37 -0.87 8.71
C ALA A 108 33.12 -1.34 7.94
N LEU A 109 32.58 -0.52 7.00
CA LEU A 109 31.39 -0.88 6.23
C LEU A 109 31.60 -2.15 5.38
N LEU A 110 32.79 -2.31 4.80
CA LEU A 110 33.11 -3.48 3.99
C LEU A 110 33.12 -4.77 4.82
N ASP A 111 33.72 -4.71 6.01
CA ASP A 111 33.79 -5.88 6.90
C ASP A 111 32.42 -6.23 7.49
N LEU A 112 31.61 -5.23 7.82
CA LEU A 112 30.21 -5.45 8.18
C LEU A 112 29.43 -6.11 7.03
N ALA A 113 29.62 -5.65 5.79
CA ALA A 113 28.97 -6.24 4.63
C ALA A 113 29.40 -7.70 4.42
N ARG A 114 30.70 -8.03 4.61
CA ARG A 114 31.20 -9.41 4.54
C ARG A 114 30.55 -10.31 5.59
N TRP A 115 30.38 -9.82 6.83
CA TRP A 115 29.77 -10.57 7.92
C TRP A 115 28.25 -10.77 7.77
N THR A 116 27.55 -9.77 7.24
CA THR A 116 26.09 -9.81 7.05
C THR A 116 25.65 -10.54 5.78
N LEU A 117 26.56 -10.73 4.81
CA LEU A 117 26.24 -11.34 3.52
C LEU A 117 25.64 -12.75 3.61
N PRO A 118 26.18 -13.71 4.40
CA PRO A 118 25.61 -15.06 4.49
C PRO A 118 24.19 -15.07 5.08
N GLY A 119 23.94 -14.26 6.11
CA GLY A 119 22.61 -14.07 6.70
C GLY A 119 21.62 -13.49 5.68
N SER A 120 22.04 -12.47 4.95
CA SER A 120 21.26 -11.87 3.86
C SER A 120 20.95 -12.88 2.74
N PHE A 121 21.90 -13.76 2.40
CA PHE A 121 21.67 -14.82 1.41
C PHE A 121 20.64 -15.84 1.91
N ALA A 122 20.78 -16.28 3.17
CA ALA A 122 19.83 -17.19 3.80
C ALA A 122 18.41 -16.59 3.83
N LEU A 123 18.30 -15.27 4.06
CA LEU A 123 17.04 -14.54 4.01
C LEU A 123 16.37 -14.65 2.63
N PHE A 124 17.11 -14.43 1.54
CA PHE A 124 16.59 -14.60 0.18
C PHE A 124 16.24 -16.05 -0.15
N VAL A 125 16.96 -17.04 0.40
CA VAL A 125 16.61 -18.46 0.29
C VAL A 125 15.28 -18.76 0.98
N VAL A 126 15.06 -18.25 2.20
CA VAL A 126 13.81 -18.43 2.93
C VAL A 126 12.65 -17.75 2.20
N PHE A 127 12.79 -16.50 1.77
CA PHE A 127 11.77 -15.81 0.99
C PHE A 127 11.50 -16.50 -0.33
N GLY A 128 12.54 -16.94 -1.04
CA GLY A 128 12.41 -17.74 -2.25
C GLY A 128 11.62 -19.02 -1.97
N ALA A 129 11.93 -19.77 -0.92
CA ALA A 129 11.24 -21.01 -0.58
C ALA A 129 9.74 -20.81 -0.33
N ILE A 130 9.36 -19.72 0.33
CA ILE A 130 7.96 -19.32 0.52
C ILE A 130 7.33 -18.95 -0.83
N GLN A 131 8.00 -18.10 -1.62
CA GLN A 131 7.48 -17.61 -2.90
C GLN A 131 7.37 -18.68 -3.99
N ALA A 132 8.17 -19.76 -3.92
CA ALA A 132 8.26 -20.83 -4.92
C ALA A 132 6.90 -21.40 -5.35
N ARG A 133 5.89 -21.35 -4.47
CA ARG A 133 4.55 -21.90 -4.74
C ARG A 133 3.83 -21.24 -5.89
N LYS A 134 3.76 -19.90 -5.84
CA LYS A 134 2.90 -19.13 -6.73
C LYS A 134 3.27 -19.39 -8.20
N PRO A 135 4.55 -19.34 -8.60
CA PRO A 135 4.93 -19.66 -9.97
C PRO A 135 5.03 -21.17 -10.25
N LEU A 136 5.44 -22.03 -9.29
CA LEU A 136 5.82 -23.42 -9.59
C LEU A 136 4.77 -24.47 -9.18
N VAL A 137 3.73 -24.12 -8.43
CA VAL A 137 2.72 -25.06 -7.91
C VAL A 137 1.30 -24.62 -8.26
N ASP A 138 0.96 -23.35 -8.01
CA ASP A 138 -0.39 -22.80 -8.21
C ASP A 138 -0.57 -22.06 -9.56
N PHE A 139 0.19 -22.47 -10.58
CA PHE A 139 0.20 -21.81 -11.88
C PHE A 139 -1.11 -21.99 -12.66
N GLY A 140 -1.37 -21.08 -13.59
CA GLY A 140 -2.60 -21.08 -14.38
C GLY A 140 -2.79 -22.30 -15.25
N ALA A 141 -4.05 -22.61 -15.58
CA ALA A 141 -4.39 -23.69 -16.51
C ALA A 141 -3.63 -25.01 -16.24
N ARG A 142 -3.35 -25.33 -14.96
CA ARG A 142 -2.45 -26.41 -14.53
C ARG A 142 -2.71 -27.72 -15.27
N LYS A 143 -3.98 -28.13 -15.39
CA LYS A 143 -4.39 -29.35 -16.10
C LYS A 143 -3.94 -29.34 -17.57
N LEU A 144 -4.15 -28.22 -18.29
CA LEU A 144 -3.76 -28.08 -19.70
C LEU A 144 -2.24 -28.05 -19.87
N HIS A 145 -1.52 -27.35 -19.00
CA HIS A 145 -0.06 -27.27 -19.08
C HIS A 145 0.61 -28.62 -18.81
N LEU A 146 0.11 -29.37 -17.82
CA LEU A 146 0.64 -30.70 -17.49
C LEU A 146 0.37 -31.74 -18.59
N THR A 147 -0.63 -31.54 -19.45
CA THR A 147 -0.93 -32.45 -20.58
C THR A 147 -0.31 -32.00 -21.91
N ALA A 148 -0.12 -30.70 -22.12
CA ALA A 148 0.28 -30.15 -23.42
C ALA A 148 1.77 -29.84 -23.56
N VAL A 149 2.50 -29.67 -22.44
CA VAL A 149 3.90 -29.21 -22.45
C VAL A 149 4.79 -30.19 -21.69
N ALA A 150 5.99 -30.46 -22.23
CA ALA A 150 6.99 -31.27 -21.53
C ALA A 150 7.43 -30.62 -20.22
N ASP A 151 7.53 -31.42 -19.16
CA ASP A 151 7.87 -31.00 -17.79
C ASP A 151 9.02 -30.00 -17.68
N ARG A 152 10.14 -30.28 -18.36
CA ARG A 152 11.33 -29.43 -18.28
C ARG A 152 11.08 -28.05 -18.89
N THR A 153 10.35 -28.00 -20.00
CA THR A 153 9.99 -26.76 -20.69
C THR A 153 8.98 -25.96 -19.86
N LEU A 154 8.01 -26.65 -19.24
CA LEU A 154 7.05 -26.04 -18.34
C LEU A 154 7.74 -25.47 -17.09
N GLY A 155 8.59 -26.26 -16.43
CA GLY A 155 9.32 -25.84 -15.23
C GLY A 155 10.24 -24.64 -15.48
N LEU A 156 10.95 -24.61 -16.61
CA LEU A 156 11.74 -23.44 -17.01
C LEU A 156 10.87 -22.21 -17.28
N GLY A 157 9.75 -22.38 -18.00
CA GLY A 157 8.82 -21.27 -18.28
C GLY A 157 8.25 -20.65 -17.01
N LEU A 158 7.82 -21.48 -16.07
CA LEU A 158 7.29 -21.06 -14.78
C LEU A 158 8.38 -20.43 -13.88
N LEU A 159 9.60 -20.98 -13.89
CA LEU A 159 10.73 -20.39 -13.19
C LEU A 159 11.05 -18.99 -13.70
N PHE A 160 11.08 -18.78 -15.03
CA PHE A 160 11.29 -17.46 -15.61
C PHE A 160 10.13 -16.51 -15.32
N ALA A 161 8.88 -16.99 -15.26
CA ALA A 161 7.74 -16.16 -14.83
C ALA A 161 7.94 -15.64 -13.40
N GLY A 162 8.31 -16.54 -12.47
CA GLY A 162 8.54 -16.21 -11.07
C GLY A 162 9.79 -15.35 -10.83
N LEU A 163 10.85 -15.55 -11.62
CA LEU A 163 12.02 -14.67 -11.56
C LEU A 163 11.71 -13.29 -12.13
N ARG A 164 10.96 -13.19 -13.22
CA ARG A 164 10.58 -11.89 -13.78
C ARG A 164 9.80 -11.05 -12.77
N SER A 165 8.89 -11.64 -12.01
CA SER A 165 8.12 -10.92 -10.99
C SER A 165 9.01 -10.40 -9.86
N VAL A 166 10.03 -11.14 -9.43
CA VAL A 166 10.97 -10.72 -8.38
C VAL A 166 12.03 -9.76 -8.90
N THR A 167 12.71 -10.11 -9.99
CA THR A 167 13.85 -9.36 -10.52
C THR A 167 13.46 -7.98 -11.04
N LEU A 168 12.29 -7.76 -11.65
CA LEU A 168 11.93 -6.43 -12.14
C LEU A 168 11.75 -5.40 -11.01
N TRP A 169 11.06 -5.79 -9.93
CA TRP A 169 10.87 -4.91 -8.78
C TRP A 169 12.15 -4.73 -7.99
N VAL A 170 12.85 -5.84 -7.71
CA VAL A 170 14.05 -5.79 -6.86
C VAL A 170 15.24 -5.16 -7.60
N ALA A 171 15.44 -5.43 -8.90
CA ALA A 171 16.54 -4.80 -9.65
C ALA A 171 16.33 -3.31 -9.83
N GLY A 172 15.08 -2.85 -9.99
CA GLY A 172 14.77 -1.42 -10.03
C GLY A 172 15.14 -0.72 -8.72
N SER A 173 14.70 -1.28 -7.59
CA SER A 173 15.02 -0.73 -6.26
C SER A 173 16.51 -0.81 -5.91
N ILE A 174 17.18 -1.93 -6.22
CA ILE A 174 18.63 -2.08 -6.05
C ILE A 174 19.39 -1.09 -6.93
N GLY A 175 18.98 -0.94 -8.19
CA GLY A 175 19.59 0.02 -9.11
C GLY A 175 19.49 1.45 -8.58
N LEU A 176 18.32 1.85 -8.06
CA LEU A 176 18.14 3.15 -7.42
C LEU A 176 19.01 3.31 -6.16
N LEU A 177 19.06 2.28 -5.31
CA LEU A 177 19.87 2.27 -4.09
C LEU A 177 21.36 2.49 -4.41
N PHE A 178 21.91 1.69 -5.33
CA PHE A 178 23.31 1.80 -5.73
C PHE A 178 23.59 3.06 -6.54
N ALA A 179 22.62 3.60 -7.28
CA ALA A 179 22.76 4.90 -7.94
C ALA A 179 22.85 6.04 -6.92
N ALA A 180 22.03 6.02 -5.87
CA ALA A 180 22.11 7.00 -4.79
C ALA A 180 23.44 6.90 -4.04
N PHE A 181 23.87 5.69 -3.68
CA PHE A 181 25.18 5.44 -3.06
C PHE A 181 26.34 5.89 -3.94
N ALA A 182 26.33 5.55 -5.22
CA ALA A 182 27.33 5.96 -6.21
C ALA A 182 27.42 7.48 -6.36
N TYR A 183 26.26 8.16 -6.37
CA TYR A 183 26.18 9.61 -6.42
C TYR A 183 26.84 10.25 -5.19
N GLY A 184 26.55 9.72 -3.99
CA GLY A 184 27.20 10.14 -2.75
C GLY A 184 28.70 9.89 -2.77
N ALA A 185 29.13 8.72 -3.24
CA ALA A 185 30.53 8.33 -3.30
C ALA A 185 31.36 9.06 -4.38
N GLY A 186 30.73 9.90 -5.21
CA GLY A 186 31.41 10.61 -6.31
C GLY A 186 31.91 9.70 -7.45
N THR A 187 31.39 8.46 -7.55
CA THR A 187 31.84 7.45 -8.53
C THR A 187 30.67 6.69 -9.12
N ILE A 188 30.65 6.49 -10.45
CA ILE A 188 29.56 5.74 -11.12
C ILE A 188 29.72 4.22 -11.00
N VAL A 189 30.88 3.72 -10.56
CA VAL A 189 31.20 2.29 -10.61
C VAL A 189 30.28 1.43 -9.73
N PRO A 190 29.95 1.79 -8.47
CA PRO A 190 29.00 1.04 -7.66
C PRO A 190 27.59 0.97 -8.28
N ALA A 191 27.16 2.01 -9.01
CA ALA A 191 25.86 2.02 -9.69
C ALA A 191 25.74 0.94 -10.78
N ALA A 192 26.85 0.57 -11.41
CA ALA A 192 26.88 -0.48 -12.43
C ALA A 192 27.28 -1.85 -11.85
N VAL A 193 28.45 -1.92 -11.22
CA VAL A 193 29.04 -3.18 -10.75
C VAL A 193 28.34 -3.66 -9.48
N GLY A 194 28.17 -2.77 -8.50
CA GLY A 194 27.50 -3.09 -7.24
C GLY A 194 26.03 -3.45 -7.44
N ALA A 195 25.31 -2.68 -8.26
CA ALA A 195 23.92 -3.01 -8.61
C ALA A 195 23.80 -4.38 -9.31
N LEU A 196 24.68 -4.67 -10.28
CA LEU A 196 24.68 -5.96 -10.97
C LEU A 196 24.99 -7.11 -10.00
N ALA A 197 25.99 -6.94 -9.13
CA ALA A 197 26.36 -7.93 -8.12
C ALA A 197 25.18 -8.18 -7.16
N ALA A 198 24.53 -7.14 -6.65
CA ALA A 198 23.35 -7.27 -5.80
C ALA A 198 22.18 -7.97 -6.54
N VAL A 199 21.93 -7.68 -7.82
CA VAL A 199 20.90 -8.37 -8.61
C VAL A 199 21.23 -9.85 -8.79
N VAL A 200 22.49 -10.20 -9.07
CA VAL A 200 22.95 -11.59 -9.18
C VAL A 200 22.78 -12.31 -7.84
N PHE A 201 23.12 -11.65 -6.73
CA PHE A 201 22.97 -12.17 -5.37
C PHE A 201 21.51 -12.49 -5.02
N VAL A 202 20.60 -11.53 -5.23
CA VAL A 202 19.16 -11.76 -5.00
C VAL A 202 18.63 -12.87 -5.90
N THR A 203 19.05 -12.90 -7.16
CA THR A 203 18.64 -13.93 -8.12
C THR A 203 19.10 -15.31 -7.65
N ALA A 204 20.37 -15.44 -7.27
CA ALA A 204 20.94 -16.69 -6.74
C ALA A 204 20.19 -17.18 -5.50
N GLY A 205 19.98 -16.30 -4.51
CA GLY A 205 19.25 -16.62 -3.28
C GLY A 205 17.80 -17.02 -3.55
N THR A 206 17.12 -16.31 -4.46
CA THR A 206 15.71 -16.60 -4.81
C THR A 206 15.57 -17.95 -5.51
N VAL A 207 16.42 -18.27 -6.49
CA VAL A 207 16.36 -19.56 -7.20
C VAL A 207 16.74 -20.71 -6.28
N ALA A 208 17.77 -20.53 -5.45
CA ALA A 208 18.14 -21.51 -4.41
C ALA A 208 16.97 -21.74 -3.45
N GLY A 209 16.30 -20.65 -3.04
CA GLY A 209 15.06 -20.71 -2.27
C GLY A 209 13.97 -21.52 -2.97
N PHE A 210 13.74 -21.32 -4.27
CA PHE A 210 12.78 -22.13 -5.03
C PHE A 210 13.09 -23.63 -4.97
N ALA A 211 14.36 -24.00 -5.15
CA ALA A 211 14.80 -25.39 -5.04
C ALA A 211 14.56 -25.95 -3.63
N VAL A 212 14.96 -25.21 -2.59
CA VAL A 212 14.76 -25.60 -1.18
C VAL A 212 13.28 -25.74 -0.85
N GLY A 213 12.43 -24.78 -1.26
CA GLY A 213 10.99 -24.83 -1.03
C GLY A 213 10.32 -26.04 -1.69
N LEU A 214 10.72 -26.39 -2.92
CA LEU A 214 10.25 -27.61 -3.59
C LEU A 214 10.74 -28.87 -2.89
N LEU A 215 12.00 -28.91 -2.45
CA LEU A 215 12.57 -30.04 -1.73
C LEU A 215 11.85 -30.30 -0.40
N VAL A 216 11.66 -29.25 0.40
CA VAL A 216 10.92 -29.32 1.67
C VAL A 216 9.51 -29.86 1.43
N ARG A 217 8.79 -29.34 0.43
CA ARG A 217 7.43 -29.81 0.09
C ARG A 217 7.42 -31.27 -0.35
N LEU A 218 8.38 -31.69 -1.17
CA LEU A 218 8.48 -33.09 -1.59
C LEU A 218 8.78 -34.01 -0.39
N GLY A 219 9.61 -33.56 0.55
CA GLY A 219 9.85 -34.23 1.83
C GLY A 219 8.56 -34.40 2.63
N LEU A 220 7.80 -33.31 2.80
CA LEU A 220 6.52 -33.30 3.54
C LEU A 220 5.47 -34.24 2.93
N VAL A 221 5.48 -34.45 1.60
CA VAL A 221 4.57 -35.41 0.94
C VAL A 221 4.92 -36.87 1.30
N ARG A 222 6.20 -37.17 1.54
CA ARG A 222 6.67 -38.53 1.87
C ARG A 222 6.45 -38.91 3.33
N VAL A 223 6.21 -37.95 4.23
CA VAL A 223 5.92 -38.22 5.63
C VAL A 223 4.43 -38.58 5.78
N PRO A 224 4.09 -39.73 6.40
CA PRO A 224 2.71 -40.13 6.66
C PRO A 224 2.12 -39.28 7.80
N LEU A 225 1.81 -38.03 7.50
CA LEU A 225 1.13 -37.11 8.40
C LEU A 225 -0.37 -37.13 8.14
N SER A 226 -1.16 -36.99 9.21
CA SER A 226 -2.59 -36.71 9.05
C SER A 226 -2.80 -35.39 8.29
N PRO A 227 -3.92 -35.21 7.56
CA PRO A 227 -4.20 -33.96 6.84
C PRO A 227 -4.11 -32.72 7.73
N ARG A 228 -4.56 -32.82 8.99
CA ARG A 228 -4.45 -31.75 9.99
C ARG A 228 -3.00 -31.45 10.37
N ALA A 229 -2.19 -32.47 10.68
CA ALA A 229 -0.78 -32.28 11.02
C ALA A 229 0.01 -31.69 9.84
N ARG A 230 -0.26 -32.13 8.61
CA ARG A 230 0.33 -31.58 7.40
C ARG A 230 -0.06 -30.13 7.17
N SER A 231 -1.34 -29.78 7.36
CA SER A 231 -1.80 -28.39 7.26
C SER A 231 -1.16 -27.50 8.32
N LEU A 232 -1.12 -27.95 9.57
CA LEU A 232 -0.50 -27.19 10.67
C LEU A 232 0.98 -26.96 10.41
N LEU A 233 1.72 -28.01 10.01
CA LEU A 233 3.16 -27.93 9.74
C LEU A 233 3.48 -26.99 8.57
N LYS A 234 2.62 -26.95 7.55
CA LYS A 234 2.75 -25.99 6.44
C LYS A 234 2.56 -24.56 6.93
N THR A 235 1.45 -24.28 7.62
CA THR A 235 1.17 -22.93 8.17
C THR A 235 2.26 -22.49 9.14
N SER A 236 2.60 -23.33 10.13
CA SER A 236 3.63 -23.03 11.13
C SER A 236 5.01 -22.91 10.52
N GLY A 237 5.33 -23.72 9.50
CA GLY A 237 6.58 -23.65 8.76
C GLY A 237 6.72 -22.33 7.98
N THR A 238 5.66 -21.85 7.32
CA THR A 238 5.70 -20.55 6.64
C THR A 238 5.81 -19.39 7.63
N VAL A 239 5.08 -19.43 8.75
CA VAL A 239 5.19 -18.40 9.80
C VAL A 239 6.57 -18.42 10.43
N ALA A 240 7.10 -19.60 10.81
CA ALA A 240 8.42 -19.76 11.40
C ALA A 240 9.52 -19.32 10.44
N GLY A 241 9.43 -19.67 9.15
CA GLY A 241 10.34 -19.17 8.12
C GLY A 241 10.27 -17.65 8.00
N GLY A 242 9.07 -17.08 8.02
CA GLY A 242 8.86 -15.64 8.04
C GLY A 242 9.48 -14.93 9.24
N LEU A 243 9.27 -15.48 10.45
CA LEU A 243 9.84 -14.97 11.69
C LEU A 243 11.36 -15.16 11.75
N LEU A 244 11.90 -16.27 11.24
CA LEU A 244 13.33 -16.48 11.10
C LEU A 244 13.93 -15.44 10.15
N GLY A 245 13.26 -15.19 9.01
CA GLY A 245 13.64 -14.13 8.10
C GLY A 245 13.61 -12.75 8.77
N ALA A 246 12.60 -12.50 9.60
CA ALA A 246 12.48 -11.28 10.37
C ALA A 246 13.58 -11.12 11.43
N ALA A 247 13.96 -12.20 12.11
CA ALA A 247 15.06 -12.25 13.06
C ALA A 247 16.40 -11.93 12.38
N VAL A 248 16.68 -12.61 11.26
CA VAL A 248 17.89 -12.39 10.48
C VAL A 248 17.93 -10.96 9.92
N GLY A 249 16.81 -10.46 9.39
CA GLY A 249 16.72 -9.10 8.86
C GLY A 249 16.87 -8.03 9.95
N GLY A 250 16.28 -8.24 11.12
CA GLY A 250 16.39 -7.33 12.25
C GLY A 250 17.81 -7.28 12.84
N LEU A 251 18.49 -8.43 12.95
CA LEU A 251 19.91 -8.49 13.32
C LEU A 251 20.78 -7.69 12.33
N VAL A 252 20.54 -7.84 11.02
CA VAL A 252 21.23 -7.03 10.01
C VAL A 252 20.89 -5.53 10.15
N GLY A 253 19.65 -5.19 10.46
CA GLY A 253 19.20 -3.81 10.67
C GLY A 253 19.80 -3.13 11.90
N GLN A 254 19.87 -3.82 13.05
CA GLN A 254 20.46 -3.28 14.29
C GLN A 254 21.94 -2.91 14.09
N THR A 255 22.70 -3.76 13.40
CA THR A 255 24.09 -3.45 13.03
C THR A 255 24.21 -2.23 12.11
N SER A 256 23.14 -1.78 11.47
CA SER A 256 23.15 -0.57 10.64
C SER A 256 22.73 0.69 11.41
N ALA A 257 21.87 0.55 12.44
CA ALA A 257 21.33 1.68 13.20
C ALA A 257 22.27 2.16 14.33
N GLU A 258 23.03 1.26 14.95
CA GLU A 258 23.99 1.64 15.99
C GLU A 258 25.13 2.55 15.47
N VAL A 259 25.38 2.51 14.16
CA VAL A 259 26.32 3.39 13.43
C VAL A 259 25.98 4.87 13.57
N GLU A 260 24.71 5.21 13.79
CA GLU A 260 24.21 6.60 13.85
C GLU A 260 24.25 7.18 15.28
N GLY A 261 24.34 6.32 16.30
CA GLY A 261 24.23 6.68 17.73
C GLY A 261 25.54 7.00 18.46
N GLY A 262 26.66 7.12 17.74
CA GLY A 262 28.00 7.32 18.33
C GLY A 262 28.72 6.03 18.75
N LEU A 263 28.20 4.86 18.39
CA LEU A 263 28.95 3.61 18.41
C LEU A 263 29.76 3.50 17.12
N SER A 264 31.04 3.17 17.26
CA SER A 264 31.90 2.87 16.11
C SER A 264 31.37 1.64 15.38
N LEU A 265 31.27 1.69 14.04
CA LEU A 265 31.03 0.51 13.18
C LEU A 265 31.95 -0.68 13.52
N SER A 266 33.14 -0.40 14.09
CA SER A 266 34.09 -1.44 14.53
C SER A 266 33.59 -2.26 15.73
N ALA A 267 32.61 -1.77 16.50
CA ALA A 267 32.01 -2.51 17.61
C ALA A 267 31.04 -3.61 17.12
N LEU A 268 30.57 -3.49 15.87
CA LEU A 268 29.60 -4.39 15.23
C LEU A 268 30.27 -5.47 14.37
N THR A 269 31.54 -5.29 14.06
CA THR A 269 32.37 -6.30 13.39
C THR A 269 32.95 -7.23 14.45
N PRO A 270 32.69 -8.55 14.41
CA PRO A 270 33.39 -9.49 15.27
C PRO A 270 34.91 -9.32 15.16
N ASP A 271 35.64 -9.45 16.27
CA ASP A 271 37.12 -9.44 16.28
C ASP A 271 37.74 -10.58 15.44
N ALA A 272 36.92 -11.53 15.02
CA ALA A 272 37.30 -12.60 14.12
C ALA A 272 37.35 -12.12 12.66
N ALA A 273 38.33 -12.59 11.89
CA ALA A 273 38.34 -12.40 10.45
C ALA A 273 37.11 -13.07 9.80
N ALA A 274 36.45 -12.37 8.88
CA ALA A 274 35.35 -12.95 8.10
C ALA A 274 35.85 -14.20 7.32
N PRO A 275 35.04 -15.27 7.22
CA PRO A 275 35.42 -16.46 6.46
C PRO A 275 35.78 -16.10 5.00
N PRO A 276 36.89 -16.60 4.44
CA PRO A 276 37.40 -16.11 3.15
C PRO A 276 36.48 -16.39 1.95
N VAL A 277 35.61 -17.40 2.00
CA VAL A 277 34.60 -17.64 0.97
C VAL A 277 33.31 -18.08 1.67
N PRO A 278 32.12 -17.57 1.30
CA PRO A 278 31.81 -16.65 0.19
C PRO A 278 31.70 -15.16 0.57
N THR A 279 32.23 -14.73 1.73
CA THR A 279 31.97 -13.37 2.25
C THR A 279 32.58 -12.26 1.40
N HIS A 280 33.72 -12.51 0.75
CA HIS A 280 34.39 -11.56 -0.16
C HIS A 280 33.57 -11.22 -1.43
N TYR A 281 32.38 -11.81 -1.62
CA TYR A 281 31.45 -11.30 -2.62
C TYR A 281 30.99 -9.86 -2.32
N ALA A 282 30.98 -9.45 -1.04
CA ALA A 282 30.66 -8.09 -0.62
C ALA A 282 31.58 -7.04 -1.26
N ASP A 283 32.83 -7.39 -1.56
CA ASP A 283 33.81 -6.52 -2.21
C ASP A 283 33.30 -6.02 -3.58
N LEU A 284 32.48 -6.80 -4.28
CA LEU A 284 31.88 -6.40 -5.56
C LEU A 284 30.84 -5.28 -5.43
N LEU A 285 30.25 -5.11 -4.24
CA LEU A 285 29.26 -4.07 -3.96
C LEU A 285 29.91 -2.68 -3.88
N PHE A 286 31.18 -2.61 -3.49
CA PHE A 286 31.90 -1.37 -3.21
C PHE A 286 33.03 -1.08 -4.20
N VAL A 287 33.06 -1.75 -5.37
CA VAL A 287 34.10 -1.52 -6.37
C VAL A 287 34.10 -0.06 -6.83
N GLY A 288 35.28 0.55 -6.85
CA GLY A 288 35.48 1.94 -7.27
C GLY A 288 35.31 2.95 -6.14
N THR A 289 35.15 2.50 -4.89
CA THR A 289 35.26 3.34 -3.69
C THR A 289 36.60 3.11 -2.97
N PRO A 290 36.98 3.97 -2.00
CA PRO A 290 38.19 3.78 -1.20
C PRO A 290 38.22 2.51 -0.33
N LEU A 291 37.11 1.78 -0.21
CA LEU A 291 37.03 0.56 0.60
C LEU A 291 37.72 -0.64 -0.07
N VAL A 292 37.86 -0.62 -1.40
CA VAL A 292 38.33 -1.77 -2.18
C VAL A 292 39.40 -1.32 -3.17
N ASP A 293 40.65 -1.71 -2.91
CA ASP A 293 41.81 -1.42 -3.77
C ASP A 293 41.77 -2.17 -5.12
N GLY A 294 40.86 -3.13 -5.28
CA GLY A 294 40.65 -3.90 -6.51
C GLY A 294 39.94 -5.23 -6.26
N ILE A 295 39.61 -5.94 -7.34
CA ILE A 295 38.94 -7.25 -7.24
C ILE A 295 39.98 -8.33 -6.92
N GLY A 296 40.04 -8.74 -5.65
CA GLY A 296 40.92 -9.83 -5.20
C GLY A 296 40.45 -11.23 -5.61
N LEU A 297 41.33 -12.23 -5.50
CA LEU A 297 41.01 -13.63 -5.80
C LEU A 297 39.85 -14.18 -4.94
N GLY A 298 39.73 -13.74 -3.68
CA GLY A 298 38.61 -14.10 -2.80
C GLY A 298 37.25 -13.63 -3.34
N ALA A 299 37.19 -12.42 -3.88
CA ALA A 299 35.99 -11.86 -4.51
C ALA A 299 35.62 -12.63 -5.79
N VAL A 300 36.62 -12.95 -6.63
CA VAL A 300 36.40 -13.77 -7.84
C VAL A 300 35.92 -15.18 -7.48
N ALA A 301 36.52 -15.83 -6.49
CA ALA A 301 36.12 -17.17 -6.04
C ALA A 301 34.71 -17.16 -5.45
N SER A 302 34.37 -16.16 -4.64
CA SER A 302 33.04 -15.99 -4.05
C SER A 302 31.98 -15.70 -5.13
N ALA A 303 32.32 -14.89 -6.13
CA ALA A 303 31.45 -14.64 -7.28
C ALA A 303 31.23 -15.88 -8.14
N ALA A 304 32.28 -16.66 -8.41
CA ALA A 304 32.18 -17.92 -9.14
C ALA A 304 31.29 -18.92 -8.39
N LEU A 305 31.45 -19.05 -7.07
CA LEU A 305 30.61 -19.92 -6.25
C LEU A 305 29.14 -19.48 -6.29
N LEU A 306 28.88 -18.18 -6.10
CA LEU A 306 27.53 -17.64 -6.13
C LEU A 306 26.87 -17.81 -7.50
N VAL A 307 27.57 -17.49 -8.58
CA VAL A 307 27.09 -17.68 -9.96
C VAL A 307 26.82 -19.16 -10.24
N ALA A 308 27.65 -20.08 -9.72
CA ALA A 308 27.44 -21.53 -9.86
C ALA A 308 26.17 -22.02 -9.13
N THR A 309 25.72 -21.34 -8.07
CA THR A 309 24.46 -21.71 -7.39
C THR A 309 23.24 -21.56 -8.30
N ILE A 310 23.25 -20.64 -9.25
CA ILE A 310 22.12 -20.39 -10.17
C ILE A 310 21.82 -21.62 -11.04
N PRO A 311 22.72 -22.11 -11.91
CA PRO A 311 22.43 -23.28 -12.75
C PRO A 311 22.18 -24.55 -11.94
N LEU A 312 22.85 -24.73 -10.78
CA LEU A 312 22.59 -25.86 -9.88
C LEU A 312 21.16 -25.81 -9.33
N SER A 313 20.71 -24.64 -8.89
CA SER A 313 19.36 -24.45 -8.35
C SER A 313 18.29 -24.54 -9.45
N VAL A 314 18.56 -24.02 -10.66
CA VAL A 314 17.71 -24.22 -11.85
C VAL A 314 17.55 -25.72 -12.15
N ALA A 315 18.66 -26.46 -12.17
CA ALA A 315 18.64 -27.90 -12.42
C ALA A 315 17.84 -28.64 -11.33
N ALA A 316 18.01 -28.25 -10.06
CA ALA A 316 17.22 -28.77 -8.96
C ALA A 316 15.73 -28.48 -9.11
N VAL A 317 15.33 -27.25 -9.44
CA VAL A 317 13.92 -26.87 -9.69
C VAL A 317 13.32 -27.72 -10.81
N VAL A 318 14.02 -27.84 -11.95
CA VAL A 318 13.57 -28.62 -13.11
C VAL A 318 13.47 -30.12 -12.79
N ALA A 319 14.28 -30.63 -11.87
CA ALA A 319 14.21 -32.02 -11.42
C ALA A 319 13.14 -32.27 -10.34
N LEU A 320 12.93 -31.33 -9.42
CA LEU A 320 12.04 -31.47 -8.27
C LEU A 320 10.58 -31.13 -8.60
N ALA A 321 10.33 -30.09 -9.40
CA ALA A 321 8.97 -29.63 -9.69
C ALA A 321 8.10 -30.74 -10.31
N PRO A 322 8.55 -31.51 -11.33
CA PRO A 322 7.72 -32.54 -11.94
C PRO A 322 7.47 -33.75 -11.04
N ARG A 323 8.34 -33.99 -10.05
CA ARG A 323 8.12 -35.01 -9.02
C ARG A 323 7.02 -34.55 -8.07
N LEU A 324 7.06 -33.29 -7.66
CA LEU A 324 6.04 -32.72 -6.79
C LEU A 324 4.66 -32.66 -7.47
N TRP A 325 4.59 -32.27 -8.75
CA TRP A 325 3.32 -32.18 -9.48
C TRP A 325 2.56 -33.50 -9.57
N ARG A 326 3.28 -34.63 -9.54
CA ARG A 326 2.73 -36.00 -9.60
C ARG A 326 2.61 -36.68 -8.25
N ALA A 327 3.30 -36.18 -7.24
CA ALA A 327 3.26 -36.74 -5.89
C ALA A 327 2.04 -36.28 -5.09
N ASP A 328 1.29 -35.29 -5.60
CA ASP A 328 0.13 -34.71 -4.91
C ASP A 328 -1.10 -35.64 -4.96
N PRO A 329 -1.54 -36.24 -3.84
CA PRO A 329 -2.70 -37.13 -3.80
C PRO A 329 -4.04 -36.37 -3.84
N ALA A 330 -4.01 -35.03 -3.77
CA ALA A 330 -5.21 -34.21 -3.66
C ALA A 330 -6.19 -34.33 -4.85
N THR A 331 -5.76 -34.87 -5.99
CA THR A 331 -6.65 -35.12 -7.15
C THR A 331 -7.36 -36.49 -7.12
N ALA A 332 -7.09 -37.36 -6.15
CA ALA A 332 -7.71 -38.69 -6.07
C ALA A 332 -8.90 -38.77 -5.09
N GLY A 333 -9.20 -37.71 -4.32
CA GLY A 333 -10.21 -37.76 -3.24
C GLY A 333 -11.21 -36.61 -3.20
N GLU A 334 -11.30 -35.76 -4.23
CA GLU A 334 -12.22 -34.61 -4.21
C GLU A 334 -13.71 -34.97 -4.39
N ASP A 335 -14.04 -36.24 -4.70
CA ASP A 335 -15.44 -36.68 -4.90
C ASP A 335 -16.00 -37.60 -3.79
N GLY A 336 -15.27 -37.89 -2.70
CA GLY A 336 -15.65 -38.95 -1.75
C GLY A 336 -15.86 -38.56 -0.28
N ASP A 337 -14.87 -37.92 0.36
CA ASP A 337 -14.73 -38.07 1.83
C ASP A 337 -14.96 -36.78 2.65
N ALA A 338 -15.52 -35.73 2.04
CA ALA A 338 -15.83 -34.49 2.75
C ALA A 338 -17.09 -34.56 3.63
N VAL A 339 -17.83 -35.67 3.60
CA VAL A 339 -19.13 -35.80 4.27
C VAL A 339 -19.02 -36.42 5.68
N ASP A 340 -18.01 -37.25 5.94
CA ASP A 340 -18.01 -38.10 7.16
C ASP A 340 -17.11 -37.61 8.31
N ALA A 341 -16.18 -36.68 8.06
CA ALA A 341 -15.30 -36.15 9.11
C ALA A 341 -15.85 -34.91 9.85
N ASP A 342 -16.84 -34.22 9.26
CA ASP A 342 -17.45 -33.00 9.83
C ASP A 342 -18.60 -33.34 10.81
N SER A 343 -19.20 -34.54 10.72
CA SER A 343 -20.29 -35.00 11.58
C SER A 343 -19.83 -35.35 13.01
N ASP A 344 -18.70 -36.05 13.13
CA ASP A 344 -18.16 -36.54 14.40
C ASP A 344 -17.45 -35.46 15.25
N ALA A 345 -16.95 -34.40 14.61
CA ALA A 345 -16.39 -33.23 15.31
C ALA A 345 -17.49 -32.23 15.73
N ALA A 346 -18.58 -32.14 14.95
CA ALA A 346 -19.75 -31.33 15.29
C ALA A 346 -20.47 -31.88 16.53
N ALA A 347 -20.52 -33.21 16.70
CA ALA A 347 -21.15 -33.87 17.85
C ALA A 347 -20.35 -33.77 19.16
N ARG A 348 -19.03 -33.55 19.12
CA ARG A 348 -18.18 -33.38 20.32
C ARG A 348 -18.00 -31.91 20.74
N ALA A 349 -18.29 -30.97 19.85
CA ALA A 349 -18.19 -29.52 20.10
C ALA A 349 -19.53 -28.87 20.53
N SER A 350 -20.58 -29.68 20.75
CA SER A 350 -21.82 -29.27 21.41
C SER A 350 -21.65 -29.07 22.92
N ASP A 351 -20.56 -29.55 23.51
CA ASP A 351 -20.24 -29.29 24.92
C ASP A 351 -19.50 -27.95 25.08
N GLY A 352 -20.33 -26.91 25.21
CA GLY A 352 -20.16 -25.81 26.17
C GLY A 352 -18.78 -25.18 26.39
N PHE A 353 -18.25 -24.43 25.41
CA PHE A 353 -17.24 -23.38 25.70
C PHE A 353 -17.85 -21.96 25.74
N LEU A 354 -19.00 -21.76 25.11
CA LEU A 354 -19.82 -20.55 25.23
C LEU A 354 -21.28 -21.03 25.23
N GLY A 355 -21.94 -21.00 26.39
CA GLY A 355 -23.31 -21.50 26.57
C GLY A 355 -24.27 -20.96 25.51
N ASP A 356 -25.26 -21.77 25.15
CA ASP A 356 -26.34 -21.36 24.25
C ASP A 356 -27.10 -20.19 24.86
N GLY A 357 -26.83 -19.01 24.33
CA GLY A 357 -27.38 -17.75 24.83
C GLY A 357 -26.42 -16.93 25.69
N ALA A 358 -25.10 -16.98 25.45
CA ALA A 358 -24.15 -16.01 26.03
C ALA A 358 -24.65 -14.57 25.76
N SER A 359 -25.31 -13.98 26.76
CA SER A 359 -25.73 -12.60 26.76
C SER A 359 -24.48 -11.77 27.02
N LEU A 360 -23.88 -11.22 25.96
CA LEU A 360 -22.93 -10.13 26.13
C LEU A 360 -23.74 -8.92 26.63
N PRO A 361 -23.58 -8.51 27.90
CA PRO A 361 -24.55 -7.62 28.56
C PRO A 361 -24.65 -6.22 27.92
N LEU A 362 -23.67 -5.85 27.10
CA LEU A 362 -23.59 -4.56 26.40
C LEU A 362 -24.09 -4.60 24.95
N LEU A 363 -24.49 -5.77 24.43
CA LEU A 363 -24.89 -5.94 23.03
C LEU A 363 -26.34 -6.40 22.90
N ASP A 364 -27.00 -5.98 21.83
CA ASP A 364 -28.29 -6.56 21.47
C ASP A 364 -28.12 -8.06 21.14
N ARG A 365 -29.18 -8.84 21.41
CA ARG A 365 -29.15 -10.31 21.30
C ARG A 365 -28.72 -10.80 19.91
N ARG A 366 -29.07 -10.05 18.84
CA ARG A 366 -28.72 -10.42 17.46
C ARG A 366 -27.24 -10.18 17.20
N THR A 367 -26.70 -9.01 17.58
CA THR A 367 -25.27 -8.71 17.46
C THR A 367 -24.44 -9.67 18.30
N ALA A 368 -24.84 -9.96 19.54
CA ALA A 368 -24.14 -10.91 20.41
C ALA A 368 -24.05 -12.32 19.80
N ALA A 369 -25.13 -12.79 19.16
CA ALA A 369 -25.15 -14.08 18.47
C ALA A 369 -24.16 -14.12 17.29
N VAL A 370 -24.10 -13.06 16.48
CA VAL A 370 -23.16 -12.97 15.34
C VAL A 370 -21.72 -12.89 15.84
N VAL A 371 -21.42 -12.09 16.87
CA VAL A 371 -20.09 -12.02 17.51
C VAL A 371 -19.65 -13.40 18.00
N THR A 372 -20.54 -14.09 18.72
CA THR A 372 -20.28 -15.45 19.20
C THR A 372 -20.02 -16.41 18.05
N GLY A 373 -20.78 -16.30 16.96
CA GLY A 373 -20.57 -17.05 15.73
C GLY A 373 -19.19 -16.80 15.09
N LEU A 374 -18.74 -15.55 15.05
CA LEU A 374 -17.42 -15.17 14.53
C LEU A 374 -16.29 -15.82 15.35
N PHE A 375 -16.33 -15.72 16.69
CA PHE A 375 -15.34 -16.37 17.55
C PHE A 375 -15.38 -17.90 17.47
N ARG A 376 -16.58 -18.51 17.44
CA ARG A 376 -16.73 -19.94 17.22
C ARG A 376 -16.11 -20.36 15.88
N ARG A 377 -16.18 -19.54 14.82
CA ARG A 377 -15.50 -19.79 13.54
C ARG A 377 -13.98 -19.72 13.64
N VAL A 378 -13.42 -18.77 14.40
CA VAL A 378 -11.97 -18.72 14.67
C VAL A 378 -11.50 -20.01 15.33
N VAL A 379 -12.20 -20.47 16.37
CA VAL A 379 -11.83 -21.68 17.10
C VAL A 379 -12.00 -22.94 16.24
N ARG A 380 -13.11 -23.06 15.51
CA ARG A 380 -13.42 -24.26 14.71
C ARG A 380 -12.62 -24.37 13.42
N ARG A 381 -12.26 -23.23 12.79
CA ARG A 381 -11.52 -23.18 11.52
C ARG A 381 -10.44 -22.08 11.54
N PRO A 382 -9.43 -22.19 12.42
CA PRO A 382 -8.39 -21.16 12.59
C PRO A 382 -7.61 -20.88 11.31
N GLY A 383 -7.48 -21.87 10.43
CA GLY A 383 -6.83 -21.73 9.13
C GLY A 383 -7.43 -20.64 8.23
N ARG A 384 -8.70 -20.24 8.43
CA ARG A 384 -9.33 -19.13 7.70
C ARG A 384 -8.64 -17.79 7.94
N PHE A 385 -7.99 -17.65 9.08
CA PHE A 385 -7.33 -16.41 9.52
C PHE A 385 -5.82 -16.45 9.30
N ALA A 386 -5.32 -17.38 8.48
CA ALA A 386 -3.90 -17.51 8.19
C ALA A 386 -3.27 -16.24 7.59
N PHE A 387 -4.06 -15.37 6.93
CA PHE A 387 -3.57 -14.09 6.41
C PHE A 387 -3.08 -13.13 7.52
N VAL A 388 -3.55 -13.31 8.75
CA VAL A 388 -3.11 -12.54 9.92
C VAL A 388 -1.62 -12.74 10.20
N ALA A 389 -1.03 -13.84 9.73
CA ALA A 389 0.40 -14.05 9.79
C ALA A 389 1.21 -12.95 9.09
N TYR A 390 0.67 -12.28 8.06
CA TYR A 390 1.37 -11.15 7.44
C TYR A 390 1.63 -10.02 8.45
N TYR A 391 0.69 -9.77 9.37
CA TYR A 391 0.87 -8.81 10.46
C TYR A 391 1.88 -9.28 11.50
N VAL A 392 1.81 -10.57 11.87
CA VAL A 392 2.75 -11.19 12.82
C VAL A 392 4.18 -11.18 12.31
N MET A 393 4.37 -11.51 11.04
CA MET A 393 5.69 -11.46 10.40
C MET A 393 6.27 -10.05 10.40
N LEU A 394 5.43 -9.02 10.18
CA LEU A 394 5.88 -7.64 10.13
C LEU A 394 6.36 -7.13 11.50
N VAL A 395 5.59 -7.36 12.58
CA VAL A 395 6.08 -7.01 13.94
C VAL A 395 7.23 -7.91 14.38
N GLY A 396 7.36 -9.12 13.80
CA GLY A 396 8.46 -10.04 14.07
C GLY A 396 9.84 -9.44 13.78
N PHE A 397 9.93 -8.47 12.86
CA PHE A 397 11.19 -7.77 12.56
C PHE A 397 11.68 -6.92 13.74
N VAL A 398 10.78 -6.53 14.64
CA VAL A 398 11.08 -5.75 15.84
C VAL A 398 11.12 -6.67 17.06
N ALA A 399 10.11 -7.53 17.21
CA ALA A 399 9.96 -8.36 18.40
C ALA A 399 11.01 -9.46 18.52
N VAL A 400 11.39 -10.14 17.42
CA VAL A 400 12.26 -11.33 17.50
C VAL A 400 13.71 -10.99 17.82
N PRO A 401 14.35 -10.00 17.16
CA PRO A 401 15.71 -9.59 17.52
C PRO A 401 15.79 -9.12 18.98
N ALA A 402 14.78 -8.40 19.46
CA ALA A 402 14.72 -7.93 20.84
C ALA A 402 14.67 -9.06 21.89
N LEU A 403 14.36 -10.30 21.51
CA LEU A 403 14.45 -11.44 22.44
C LEU A 403 15.90 -11.79 22.80
N LEU A 404 16.87 -11.32 22.02
CA LEU A 404 18.30 -11.52 22.25
C LEU A 404 18.89 -10.43 23.15
N GLU A 405 18.16 -9.34 23.39
CA GLU A 405 18.58 -8.18 24.18
C GLU A 405 17.57 -7.92 25.31
N PRO A 406 17.81 -8.47 26.52
CA PRO A 406 16.85 -8.39 27.62
C PRO A 406 16.39 -6.98 27.99
N ASP A 407 17.26 -5.97 27.82
CA ASP A 407 17.01 -4.59 28.22
C ASP A 407 15.97 -3.90 27.32
N VAL A 408 15.98 -4.15 26.00
CA VAL A 408 15.02 -3.55 25.05
C VAL A 408 13.78 -4.43 24.81
N ALA A 409 13.80 -5.68 25.29
CA ALA A 409 12.73 -6.65 25.08
C ALA A 409 11.33 -6.15 25.52
N PRO A 410 11.13 -5.55 26.71
CA PRO A 410 9.81 -5.06 27.12
C PRO A 410 9.27 -3.99 26.17
N THR A 411 10.14 -3.09 25.71
CA THR A 411 9.79 -1.99 24.81
C THR A 411 9.40 -2.51 23.42
N ALA A 412 10.24 -3.36 22.82
CA ALA A 412 10.01 -3.91 21.49
C ALA A 412 8.80 -4.86 21.45
N ILE A 413 8.66 -5.74 22.45
CA ILE A 413 7.49 -6.63 22.58
C ILE A 413 6.23 -5.80 22.85
N GLY A 414 6.32 -4.80 23.72
CA GLY A 414 5.21 -3.90 24.04
C GLY A 414 4.68 -3.15 22.81
N ALA A 415 5.57 -2.53 22.04
CA ALA A 415 5.23 -1.87 20.78
C ALA A 415 4.63 -2.84 19.75
N SER A 416 5.19 -4.05 19.65
CA SER A 416 4.71 -5.09 18.75
C SER A 416 3.30 -5.58 19.12
N LEU A 417 3.01 -5.76 20.41
CA LEU A 417 1.69 -6.14 20.90
C LEU A 417 0.64 -5.05 20.67
N VAL A 418 1.00 -3.78 20.89
CA VAL A 418 0.12 -2.65 20.55
C VAL A 418 -0.22 -2.66 19.07
N MET A 419 0.77 -2.79 18.20
CA MET A 419 0.56 -2.81 16.75
C MET A 419 -0.28 -3.99 16.30
N LEU A 420 -0.01 -5.20 16.83
CA LEU A 420 -0.82 -6.38 16.57
C LEU A 420 -2.26 -6.19 17.05
N GLY A 421 -2.47 -5.61 18.23
CA GLY A 421 -3.78 -5.31 18.76
C GLY A 421 -4.59 -4.40 17.82
N ILE A 422 -3.96 -3.34 17.34
CA ILE A 422 -4.57 -2.42 16.37
C ILE A 422 -4.88 -3.15 15.06
N TRP A 423 -3.91 -3.85 14.46
CA TRP A 423 -4.16 -4.57 13.20
C TRP A 423 -5.17 -5.70 13.33
N PHE A 424 -5.23 -6.40 14.47
CA PHE A 424 -6.20 -7.48 14.67
C PHE A 424 -7.61 -6.92 14.86
N ALA A 425 -7.75 -5.72 15.43
CA ALA A 425 -9.04 -5.09 15.63
C ALA A 425 -9.83 -4.87 14.33
N GLY A 426 -9.15 -4.56 13.22
CA GLY A 426 -9.78 -4.53 11.90
C GLY A 426 -9.51 -5.75 11.03
N GLY A 427 -8.28 -6.25 11.05
CA GLY A 427 -7.78 -7.21 10.08
C GLY A 427 -8.56 -8.51 10.04
N VAL A 428 -8.89 -9.06 11.22
CA VAL A 428 -9.35 -10.45 11.38
C VAL A 428 -10.76 -10.67 10.83
N PHE A 429 -11.69 -9.73 11.06
CA PHE A 429 -13.09 -9.87 10.65
C PHE A 429 -13.54 -8.80 9.64
N GLY A 430 -12.71 -7.80 9.35
CA GLY A 430 -13.07 -6.64 8.57
C GLY A 430 -12.60 -6.65 7.12
N LEU A 431 -11.51 -7.34 6.77
CA LEU A 431 -10.89 -7.15 5.45
C LEU A 431 -11.56 -7.91 4.30
N ASN A 432 -12.49 -8.83 4.57
CA ASN A 432 -13.29 -9.49 3.52
C ASN A 432 -14.71 -9.83 3.99
N PRO A 433 -15.51 -8.82 4.38
CA PRO A 433 -16.76 -9.05 5.10
C PRO A 433 -17.83 -9.73 4.23
N LEU A 434 -17.79 -9.50 2.91
CA LEU A 434 -18.67 -10.15 1.93
C LEU A 434 -18.14 -11.50 1.48
N GLY A 435 -16.84 -11.59 1.18
CA GLY A 435 -16.23 -12.80 0.67
C GLY A 435 -16.22 -13.94 1.67
N GLU A 436 -15.98 -13.66 2.96
CA GLU A 436 -15.93 -14.69 4.01
C GLU A 436 -17.22 -15.48 4.20
N GLU A 437 -18.38 -14.88 3.89
CA GLU A 437 -19.67 -15.57 3.99
C GLU A 437 -19.87 -16.58 2.85
N GLY A 438 -19.16 -16.41 1.72
CA GLY A 438 -19.14 -17.37 0.61
C GLY A 438 -20.53 -17.77 0.14
N SER A 439 -20.81 -19.08 0.11
CA SER A 439 -22.12 -19.61 -0.30
C SER A 439 -23.27 -19.27 0.66
N MET A 440 -22.97 -18.86 1.90
CA MET A 440 -23.99 -18.45 2.88
C MET A 440 -24.38 -16.98 2.71
N LEU A 441 -23.67 -16.20 1.90
CA LEU A 441 -23.97 -14.78 1.69
C LEU A 441 -25.42 -14.57 1.23
N GLY A 442 -25.93 -15.43 0.33
CA GLY A 442 -27.32 -15.36 -0.12
C GLY A 442 -28.33 -15.59 1.01
N GLN A 443 -28.07 -16.52 1.93
CA GLN A 443 -28.92 -16.73 3.10
C GLN A 443 -28.82 -15.57 4.09
N LEU A 444 -27.64 -14.98 4.26
CA LEU A 444 -27.44 -13.85 5.15
C LEU A 444 -28.23 -12.62 4.68
N VAL A 445 -28.17 -12.32 3.38
CA VAL A 445 -28.93 -11.23 2.75
C VAL A 445 -30.45 -11.47 2.87
N LEU A 446 -30.90 -12.72 2.80
CA LEU A 446 -32.33 -13.07 2.93
C LEU A 446 -32.82 -13.23 4.38
N SER A 447 -31.93 -13.23 5.38
CA SER A 447 -32.26 -13.58 6.77
C SER A 447 -33.16 -12.58 7.52
N GLY A 448 -33.50 -11.44 6.91
CA GLY A 448 -34.23 -10.35 7.56
C GLY A 448 -33.44 -9.66 8.69
N THR A 449 -32.16 -10.02 8.86
CA THR A 449 -31.27 -9.38 9.84
C THR A 449 -30.77 -8.07 9.25
N PRO A 450 -30.90 -6.94 9.98
CA PRO A 450 -30.38 -5.66 9.50
C PRO A 450 -28.87 -5.71 9.23
N GLU A 451 -28.43 -5.09 8.16
CA GLU A 451 -27.03 -5.05 7.70
C GLU A 451 -26.12 -4.43 8.77
N ARG A 452 -26.64 -3.41 9.48
CA ARG A 452 -25.99 -2.78 10.64
C ARG A 452 -25.55 -3.78 11.71
N THR A 453 -26.33 -4.83 11.95
CA THR A 453 -26.01 -5.85 12.96
C THR A 453 -24.77 -6.63 12.54
N PHE A 454 -24.65 -6.97 11.26
CA PHE A 454 -23.53 -7.72 10.72
C PHE A 454 -22.22 -6.92 10.73
N VAL A 455 -22.27 -5.65 10.33
CA VAL A 455 -21.12 -4.74 10.34
C VAL A 455 -20.68 -4.44 11.78
N ARG A 456 -21.64 -4.13 12.67
CA ARG A 456 -21.35 -3.86 14.09
C ARG A 456 -20.74 -5.07 14.78
N ALA A 457 -21.23 -6.29 14.51
CA ALA A 457 -20.68 -7.50 15.09
C ALA A 457 -19.21 -7.71 14.73
N ARG A 458 -18.81 -7.43 13.48
CA ARG A 458 -17.39 -7.51 13.06
C ARG A 458 -16.52 -6.51 13.80
N ILE A 459 -16.98 -5.27 13.90
CA ILE A 459 -16.25 -4.21 14.62
C ILE A 459 -16.06 -4.60 16.08
N VAL A 460 -17.14 -5.03 16.76
CA VAL A 460 -17.08 -5.42 18.16
C VAL A 460 -16.18 -6.66 18.37
N ALA A 461 -16.31 -7.68 17.52
CA ALA A 461 -15.48 -8.89 17.62
C ALA A 461 -13.99 -8.57 17.42
N GLY A 462 -13.66 -7.69 16.47
CA GLY A 462 -12.30 -7.24 16.25
C GLY A 462 -11.76 -6.43 17.42
N VAL A 463 -12.48 -5.40 17.88
CA VAL A 463 -12.06 -4.58 19.04
C VAL A 463 -11.84 -5.45 20.29
N ALA A 464 -12.71 -6.44 20.54
CA ALA A 464 -12.56 -7.37 21.65
C ALA A 464 -11.29 -8.24 21.55
N LEU A 465 -10.82 -8.54 20.33
CA LEU A 465 -9.57 -9.25 20.09
C LEU A 465 -8.34 -8.34 20.25
N GLY A 466 -8.42 -7.10 19.79
CA GLY A 466 -7.32 -6.15 19.80
C GLY A 466 -7.05 -5.49 21.16
N ALA A 467 -8.10 -5.21 21.93
CA ALA A 467 -7.98 -4.46 23.19
C ALA A 467 -7.03 -5.09 24.23
N PRO A 468 -7.08 -6.41 24.50
CA PRO A 468 -6.16 -7.04 25.44
C PRO A 468 -4.69 -6.89 25.04
N LEU A 469 -4.39 -6.95 23.73
CA LEU A 469 -3.03 -6.82 23.20
C LEU A 469 -2.51 -5.37 23.36
N VAL A 470 -3.36 -4.38 23.11
CA VAL A 470 -3.00 -2.96 23.34
C VAL A 470 -2.77 -2.68 24.81
N VAL A 471 -3.64 -3.17 25.71
CA VAL A 471 -3.48 -2.99 27.16
C VAL A 471 -2.18 -3.64 27.64
N LEU A 472 -1.93 -4.89 27.24
CA LEU A 472 -0.73 -5.62 27.63
C LEU A 472 0.53 -4.95 27.08
N GLY A 473 0.53 -4.55 25.81
CA GLY A 473 1.66 -3.88 25.19
C GLY A 473 1.94 -2.49 25.78
N THR A 474 0.90 -1.73 26.10
CA THR A 474 1.02 -0.45 26.82
C THR A 474 1.59 -0.68 28.22
N GLY A 475 1.16 -1.74 28.92
CA GLY A 475 1.69 -2.11 30.23
C GLY A 475 3.18 -2.44 30.18
N LEU A 476 3.64 -3.18 29.17
CA LEU A 476 5.06 -3.46 28.97
C LEU A 476 5.86 -2.19 28.66
N LEU A 477 5.32 -1.30 27.82
CA LEU A 477 5.95 -0.01 27.54
C LEU A 477 6.04 0.89 28.78
N ALA A 478 5.11 0.76 29.73
CA ALA A 478 5.12 1.52 30.98
C ALA A 478 6.19 1.06 31.99
N ILE A 479 6.83 -0.10 31.76
CA ILE A 479 7.90 -0.60 32.62
C ILE A 479 9.14 0.28 32.50
N ASP A 480 9.50 0.66 31.27
CA ASP A 480 10.78 1.33 31.01
C ASP A 480 10.67 2.47 29.97
N ALA A 481 9.86 2.30 28.91
CA ALA A 481 9.79 3.28 27.81
C ALA A 481 8.91 4.51 28.10
N LEU A 482 7.85 4.36 28.91
CA LEU A 482 6.83 5.39 29.11
C LEU A 482 6.60 5.69 30.58
N SER A 483 6.69 6.98 30.95
CA SER A 483 6.19 7.43 32.25
C SER A 483 4.69 7.11 32.41
N PRO A 484 4.16 6.91 33.64
CA PRO A 484 2.76 6.54 33.85
C PRO A 484 1.75 7.46 33.16
N ARG A 485 2.02 8.77 33.12
CA ARG A 485 1.19 9.76 32.41
C ARG A 485 1.17 9.51 30.89
N HIS A 486 2.31 9.19 30.29
CA HIS A 486 2.41 8.93 28.86
C HIS A 486 1.80 7.57 28.51
N ALA A 487 1.99 6.56 29.36
CA ALA A 487 1.34 5.26 29.20
C ALA A 487 -0.19 5.38 29.20
N LEU A 488 -0.77 6.19 30.09
CA LEU A 488 -2.21 6.46 30.11
C LEU A 488 -2.69 7.24 28.87
N ALA A 489 -1.99 8.32 28.50
CA ALA A 489 -2.39 9.16 27.37
C ALA A 489 -2.26 8.43 26.02
N ILE A 490 -1.10 7.82 25.76
CA ILE A 490 -0.79 7.11 24.51
C ILE A 490 -1.58 5.79 24.45
N GLY A 491 -1.67 5.06 25.57
CA GLY A 491 -2.49 3.84 25.67
C GLY A 491 -3.97 4.12 25.42
N GLY A 492 -4.50 5.20 25.99
CA GLY A 492 -5.87 5.66 25.73
C GLY A 492 -6.10 6.01 24.26
N TYR A 493 -5.13 6.66 23.62
CA TYR A 493 -5.15 6.93 22.19
C TYR A 493 -5.18 5.63 21.35
N TRP A 494 -4.32 4.66 21.63
CA TRP A 494 -4.31 3.38 20.90
C TRP A 494 -5.58 2.57 21.10
N LEU A 495 -6.18 2.60 22.30
CA LEU A 495 -7.49 2.00 22.55
C LEU A 495 -8.59 2.67 21.73
N ALA A 496 -8.56 4.00 21.60
CA ALA A 496 -9.49 4.75 20.74
C ALA A 496 -9.27 4.46 19.24
N LEU A 497 -8.09 4.00 18.84
CA LEU A 497 -7.76 3.63 17.45
C LEU A 497 -8.33 2.25 17.05
N LEU A 498 -8.68 1.38 18.01
CA LEU A 498 -9.25 0.06 17.72
C LEU A 498 -10.55 0.10 16.89
N PRO A 499 -11.59 0.88 17.26
CA PRO A 499 -12.78 1.01 16.42
C PRO A 499 -12.48 1.68 15.07
N ALA A 500 -11.47 2.56 14.99
CA ALA A 500 -11.04 3.18 13.74
C ALA A 500 -10.41 2.15 12.79
N SER A 501 -9.52 1.28 13.29
CA SER A 501 -8.99 0.15 12.53
C SER A 501 -10.11 -0.78 12.05
N ALA A 502 -11.05 -1.10 12.93
CA ALA A 502 -12.18 -1.96 12.60
C ALA A 502 -13.09 -1.37 11.51
N GLY A 503 -13.46 -0.09 11.63
CA GLY A 503 -14.25 0.61 10.62
C GLY A 503 -13.50 0.74 9.29
N ALA A 504 -12.22 1.10 9.32
CA ALA A 504 -11.38 1.20 8.13
C ALA A 504 -11.26 -0.14 7.40
N ALA A 505 -11.00 -1.24 8.14
CA ALA A 505 -10.90 -2.57 7.57
C ALA A 505 -12.21 -3.01 6.91
N VAL A 506 -13.34 -2.88 7.61
CA VAL A 506 -14.66 -3.25 7.07
C VAL A 506 -15.03 -2.41 5.85
N GLY A 507 -14.69 -1.11 5.85
CA GLY A 507 -14.88 -0.24 4.69
C GLY A 507 -14.04 -0.67 3.48
N VAL A 508 -12.72 -0.82 3.65
CA VAL A 508 -11.81 -1.23 2.57
C VAL A 508 -12.11 -2.65 2.06
N GLY A 509 -12.43 -3.57 2.96
CA GLY A 509 -12.81 -4.95 2.62
C GLY A 509 -14.13 -5.02 1.85
N THR A 510 -15.08 -4.12 2.13
CA THR A 510 -16.31 -4.00 1.34
C THR A 510 -16.06 -3.37 -0.03
N LEU A 511 -15.09 -2.45 -0.14
CA LEU A 511 -14.69 -1.84 -1.41
C LEU A 511 -13.96 -2.83 -2.35
N LEU A 512 -13.25 -3.80 -1.78
CA LEU A 512 -12.45 -4.81 -2.46
C LEU A 512 -12.83 -6.24 -2.01
N PRO A 513 -14.08 -6.68 -2.26
CA PRO A 513 -14.49 -8.01 -1.84
C PRO A 513 -13.74 -9.06 -2.66
N ASN A 514 -13.24 -10.09 -1.99
CA ASN A 514 -12.65 -11.25 -2.65
C ASN A 514 -13.54 -12.48 -2.46
N THR A 515 -14.14 -12.94 -3.54
CA THR A 515 -15.01 -14.12 -3.58
C THR A 515 -14.32 -15.34 -4.22
N GLU A 516 -13.10 -15.16 -4.74
CA GLU A 516 -12.33 -16.26 -5.31
C GLU A 516 -11.62 -17.04 -4.21
N ARG A 517 -11.74 -18.37 -4.26
CA ARG A 517 -11.01 -19.24 -3.34
C ARG A 517 -9.53 -19.11 -3.61
N GLY A 518 -8.80 -18.80 -2.54
CA GLY A 518 -7.36 -18.66 -2.54
C GLY A 518 -6.76 -19.49 -1.42
N THR A 519 -5.50 -19.83 -1.57
CA THR A 519 -4.76 -20.58 -0.55
C THR A 519 -3.81 -19.64 0.17
N ILE A 520 -3.90 -19.60 1.50
CA ILE A 520 -3.05 -18.76 2.35
C ILE A 520 -1.98 -19.64 3.02
N LEU A 521 -0.73 -19.17 3.05
CA LEU A 521 0.42 -19.84 3.67
C LEU A 521 0.54 -21.34 3.33
N ASP A 522 0.21 -21.70 2.09
CA ASP A 522 0.47 -23.03 1.54
C ASP A 522 -0.28 -24.19 2.17
N ALA A 523 -1.25 -23.88 3.02
CA ALA A 523 -1.88 -24.85 3.90
C ALA A 523 -3.40 -24.84 3.84
N VAL A 524 -4.03 -23.67 3.67
CA VAL A 524 -5.49 -23.54 3.87
C VAL A 524 -6.15 -22.84 2.69
N GLU A 525 -7.04 -23.55 2.02
CA GLU A 525 -7.94 -22.97 1.02
C GLU A 525 -9.09 -22.25 1.71
N THR A 526 -9.21 -20.96 1.43
CA THR A 526 -10.11 -20.04 2.12
C THR A 526 -10.57 -18.97 1.14
N LEU A 527 -11.35 -17.99 1.62
CA LEU A 527 -11.70 -16.78 0.88
C LEU A 527 -10.85 -15.64 1.48
N PRO A 528 -9.54 -15.56 1.17
CA PRO A 528 -8.65 -14.57 1.77
C PRO A 528 -9.10 -13.15 1.43
N PRO A 529 -8.81 -12.17 2.29
CA PRO A 529 -8.85 -10.77 1.89
C PRO A 529 -7.94 -10.47 0.69
N GLU A 530 -8.30 -9.44 -0.08
CA GLU A 530 -7.41 -8.88 -1.09
C GLU A 530 -6.12 -8.39 -0.44
N LEU A 531 -4.95 -8.75 -1.01
CA LEU A 531 -3.65 -8.32 -0.49
C LEU A 531 -3.54 -6.80 -0.40
N LEU A 532 -4.14 -6.10 -1.37
CA LEU A 532 -4.17 -4.64 -1.40
C LEU A 532 -4.97 -4.06 -0.22
N ALA A 533 -6.04 -4.73 0.22
CA ALA A 533 -6.80 -4.33 1.41
C ALA A 533 -5.94 -4.49 2.68
N ILE A 534 -5.21 -5.60 2.80
CA ILE A 534 -4.29 -5.87 3.92
C ILE A 534 -3.21 -4.79 4.01
N VAL A 535 -2.58 -4.44 2.88
CA VAL A 535 -1.49 -3.45 2.80
C VAL A 535 -2.00 -2.04 3.12
N VAL A 536 -3.11 -1.61 2.51
CA VAL A 536 -3.67 -0.27 2.73
C VAL A 536 -4.11 -0.09 4.18
N HIS A 537 -4.82 -1.08 4.75
CA HIS A 537 -5.19 -1.07 6.17
C HIS A 537 -3.95 -1.08 7.08
N GLY A 538 -3.00 -1.98 6.80
CA GLY A 538 -1.80 -2.15 7.60
C GLY A 538 -0.96 -0.87 7.68
N ALA A 539 -0.65 -0.27 6.53
CA ALA A 539 0.14 0.95 6.44
C ALA A 539 -0.56 2.17 7.07
N ALA A 540 -1.87 2.35 6.81
CA ALA A 540 -2.63 3.45 7.39
C ALA A 540 -2.69 3.36 8.92
N MET A 541 -2.92 2.16 9.46
CA MET A 541 -2.97 1.96 10.92
C MET A 541 -1.60 2.09 11.57
N LEU A 542 -0.52 1.66 10.90
CA LEU A 542 0.85 1.87 11.37
C LEU A 542 1.16 3.37 11.51
N ALA A 543 0.86 4.16 10.47
CA ALA A 543 1.08 5.61 10.49
C ALA A 543 0.31 6.29 11.63
N LEU A 544 -0.97 5.96 11.81
CA LEU A 544 -1.79 6.51 12.89
C LEU A 544 -1.31 6.04 14.28
N ALA A 545 -0.92 4.78 14.42
CA ALA A 545 -0.40 4.26 15.68
C ALA A 545 0.88 4.98 16.13
N LEU A 546 1.76 5.35 15.18
CA LEU A 546 2.99 6.09 15.43
C LEU A 546 2.76 7.59 15.70
N ALA A 547 1.71 8.19 15.12
CA ALA A 547 1.41 9.61 15.27
C ALA A 547 1.15 10.02 16.73
N GLY A 548 0.47 9.18 17.52
CA GLY A 548 0.18 9.47 18.93
C GLY A 548 1.44 9.64 19.79
N PRO A 549 2.33 8.64 19.88
CA PRO A 549 3.61 8.76 20.57
C PRO A 549 4.48 9.89 20.04
N LEU A 550 4.56 10.08 18.72
CA LEU A 550 5.34 11.15 18.11
C LEU A 550 4.88 12.52 18.62
N LEU A 551 3.57 12.77 18.69
CA LEU A 551 3.02 14.01 19.21
C LEU A 551 3.22 14.15 20.73
N ALA A 552 3.08 13.07 21.48
CA ALA A 552 3.14 13.10 22.94
C ALA A 552 4.58 13.22 23.49
N LEU A 553 5.57 12.70 22.75
CA LEU A 553 6.97 12.65 23.17
C LEU A 553 7.87 13.60 22.36
N GLY A 554 7.39 14.10 21.22
CA GLY A 554 8.13 14.99 20.34
C GLY A 554 8.26 16.42 20.87
N PRO A 555 9.17 17.22 20.29
CA PRO A 555 9.47 18.58 20.74
C PRO A 555 8.44 19.61 20.23
N PHE A 556 7.15 19.29 20.32
CA PHE A 556 6.07 20.14 19.82
C PHE A 556 5.54 21.09 20.91
N SER A 557 5.07 22.27 20.50
CA SER A 557 4.38 23.16 21.42
C SER A 557 3.07 22.53 21.92
N THR A 558 2.59 22.96 23.09
CA THR A 558 1.32 22.46 23.66
C THR A 558 0.14 22.70 22.72
N ALA A 559 0.12 23.85 22.05
CA ALA A 559 -0.91 24.21 21.07
C ALA A 559 -0.86 23.30 19.82
N ALA A 560 0.33 23.06 19.26
CA ALA A 560 0.51 22.17 18.11
C ALA A 560 0.10 20.73 18.44
N THR A 561 0.49 20.25 19.62
CA THR A 561 0.13 18.92 20.13
C THR A 561 -1.39 18.78 20.27
N ALA A 562 -2.06 19.77 20.87
CA ALA A 562 -3.51 19.76 21.02
C ALA A 562 -4.24 19.78 19.67
N GLY A 563 -3.81 20.62 18.74
CA GLY A 563 -4.39 20.70 17.40
C GLY A 563 -4.24 19.38 16.63
N ALA A 564 -3.05 18.78 16.65
CA ALA A 564 -2.79 17.51 16.00
C ALA A 564 -3.57 16.35 16.65
N ALA A 565 -3.70 16.32 17.98
CA ALA A 565 -4.50 15.34 18.69
C ALA A 565 -6.00 15.41 18.31
N ILE A 566 -6.55 16.62 18.16
CA ILE A 566 -7.92 16.82 17.67
C ILE A 566 -8.06 16.30 16.23
N ALA A 567 -7.11 16.62 15.35
CA ALA A 567 -7.12 16.13 13.97
C ALA A 567 -7.09 14.59 13.91
N LEU A 568 -6.22 13.94 14.70
CA LEU A 568 -6.16 12.48 14.79
C LEU A 568 -7.46 11.88 15.35
N ALA A 569 -8.08 12.50 16.35
CA ALA A 569 -9.36 12.06 16.88
C ALA A 569 -10.47 12.14 15.82
N ILE A 570 -10.52 13.22 15.04
CA ILE A 570 -11.46 13.36 13.92
C ILE A 570 -11.22 12.27 12.86
N VAL A 571 -9.97 12.03 12.47
CA VAL A 571 -9.62 10.95 11.53
C VAL A 571 -10.05 9.59 12.07
N GLY A 572 -9.81 9.32 13.36
CA GLY A 572 -10.23 8.09 14.02
C GLY A 572 -11.75 7.89 13.97
N VAL A 573 -12.53 8.94 14.26
CA VAL A 573 -14.00 8.90 14.19
C VAL A 573 -14.47 8.66 12.75
N VAL A 574 -13.91 9.36 11.76
CA VAL A 574 -14.27 9.20 10.35
C VAL A 574 -13.98 7.77 9.86
N LEU A 575 -12.83 7.20 10.23
CA LEU A 575 -12.49 5.82 9.87
C LEU A 575 -13.41 4.81 10.55
N ALA A 576 -13.72 5.01 11.82
CA ALA A 576 -14.61 4.13 12.58
C ALA A 576 -16.06 4.16 12.06
N HIS A 577 -16.67 5.35 12.05
CA HIS A 577 -18.08 5.54 11.75
C HIS A 577 -18.36 5.64 10.25
N GLY A 578 -17.52 6.36 9.50
CA GLY A 578 -17.63 6.45 8.05
C GLY A 578 -17.39 5.10 7.37
N GLY A 579 -16.39 4.33 7.83
CA GLY A 579 -16.16 2.96 7.35
C GLY A 579 -17.33 2.01 7.65
N TYR A 580 -17.91 2.11 8.85
CA TYR A 580 -19.13 1.40 9.23
C TYR A 580 -20.32 1.76 8.32
N ARG A 581 -20.61 3.06 8.12
CA ARG A 581 -21.72 3.54 7.29
C ARG A 581 -21.56 3.14 5.83
N PHE A 582 -20.35 3.27 5.29
CA PHE A 582 -20.04 2.85 3.93
C PHE A 582 -20.35 1.36 3.74
N ALA A 583 -19.87 0.51 4.65
CA ALA A 583 -20.12 -0.92 4.55
C ALA A 583 -21.60 -1.28 4.70
N VAL A 584 -22.33 -0.63 5.61
CA VAL A 584 -23.78 -0.82 5.76
C VAL A 584 -24.53 -0.43 4.49
N ALA A 585 -24.18 0.71 3.88
CA ALA A 585 -24.85 1.19 2.67
C ALA A 585 -24.62 0.25 1.46
N GLU A 586 -23.40 -0.24 1.26
CA GLU A 586 -23.07 -1.19 0.19
C GLU A 586 -23.73 -2.57 0.45
N LEU A 587 -23.77 -3.04 1.71
CA LEU A 587 -24.45 -4.28 2.08
C LEU A 587 -25.97 -4.22 1.86
N ALA A 588 -26.59 -3.06 2.12
CA ALA A 588 -28.02 -2.86 1.93
C ALA A 588 -28.43 -2.83 0.45
N GLY A 589 -27.46 -2.88 -0.48
CA GLY A 589 -27.72 -2.74 -1.91
C GLY A 589 -28.38 -1.41 -2.27
N ALA A 590 -28.26 -0.39 -1.40
CA ALA A 590 -28.91 0.88 -1.59
C ALA A 590 -28.44 1.46 -2.93
N PRO A 591 -29.36 1.70 -3.89
CA PRO A 591 -28.96 2.30 -5.14
C PRO A 591 -28.31 3.65 -4.80
N ARG A 592 -27.23 4.00 -5.52
CA ARG A 592 -26.49 5.27 -5.37
C ARG A 592 -27.34 6.53 -5.57
N THR A 593 -28.64 6.36 -5.76
CA THR A 593 -29.70 7.32 -6.02
C THR A 593 -30.69 7.48 -4.83
N GLY A 594 -30.55 6.71 -3.73
CA GLY A 594 -31.26 7.01 -2.48
C GLY A 594 -30.77 8.33 -1.87
N THR A 595 -31.61 9.04 -1.10
CA THR A 595 -31.22 10.29 -0.41
C THR A 595 -29.90 10.07 0.31
N ALA A 596 -28.84 10.72 -0.18
CA ALA A 596 -27.50 10.45 0.30
C ALA A 596 -27.43 10.80 1.80
N ASP A 597 -26.89 9.88 2.60
CA ASP A 597 -26.74 10.07 4.03
C ASP A 597 -25.87 11.32 4.32
N PRO A 598 -26.43 12.38 4.93
CA PRO A 598 -25.74 13.65 5.12
C PRO A 598 -24.55 13.52 6.07
N ILE A 599 -24.64 12.64 7.07
CA ILE A 599 -23.55 12.43 8.03
C ILE A 599 -22.40 11.74 7.30
N PHE A 600 -22.67 10.66 6.56
CA PHE A 600 -21.63 9.99 5.78
C PHE A 600 -21.00 10.92 4.73
N ALA A 601 -21.79 11.80 4.09
CA ALA A 601 -21.25 12.77 3.15
C ALA A 601 -20.26 13.75 3.81
N VAL A 602 -20.58 14.23 5.02
CA VAL A 602 -19.68 15.09 5.80
C VAL A 602 -18.43 14.33 6.24
N GLU A 603 -18.58 13.11 6.76
CA GLU A 603 -17.44 12.27 7.17
C GLU A 603 -16.52 11.96 6.01
N LEU A 604 -17.09 11.61 4.85
CA LEU A 604 -16.34 11.37 3.63
C LEU A 604 -15.60 12.63 3.18
N ALA A 605 -16.25 13.80 3.23
CA ALA A 605 -15.62 15.08 2.90
C ALA A 605 -14.42 15.38 3.82
N VAL A 606 -14.61 15.22 5.14
CA VAL A 606 -13.55 15.38 6.15
C VAL A 606 -12.41 14.38 5.90
N GLY A 607 -12.74 13.11 5.67
CA GLY A 607 -11.76 12.05 5.41
C GLY A 607 -10.97 12.27 4.11
N LEU A 608 -11.61 12.79 3.06
CA LEU A 608 -10.94 13.16 1.82
C LEU A 608 -9.98 14.32 2.03
N VAL A 609 -10.38 15.35 2.79
CA VAL A 609 -9.50 16.49 3.11
C VAL A 609 -8.30 16.03 3.92
N ALA A 610 -8.51 15.19 4.95
CA ALA A 610 -7.42 14.60 5.72
C ALA A 610 -6.48 13.76 4.84
N LEU A 611 -7.03 12.97 3.90
CA LEU A 611 -6.25 12.22 2.93
C LEU A 611 -5.45 13.15 1.99
N GLY A 612 -6.05 14.25 1.53
CA GLY A 612 -5.39 15.25 0.69
C GLY A 612 -4.21 15.91 1.39
N VAL A 613 -4.39 16.35 2.65
CA VAL A 613 -3.32 16.90 3.49
C VAL A 613 -2.21 15.85 3.71
N ALA A 614 -2.58 14.61 4.06
CA ALA A 614 -1.61 13.55 4.30
C ALA A 614 -0.80 13.20 3.04
N LEU A 615 -1.46 13.07 1.88
CA LEU A 615 -0.77 12.82 0.61
C LEU A 615 0.10 14.01 0.18
N SER A 616 -0.35 15.23 0.41
CA SER A 616 0.41 16.44 0.13
C SER A 616 1.71 16.48 0.93
N ALA A 617 1.64 16.29 2.24
CA ALA A 617 2.81 16.21 3.10
C ALA A 617 3.71 15.02 2.70
N ASN A 618 3.15 13.82 2.58
CA ASN A 618 3.92 12.60 2.26
C ASN A 618 4.67 12.73 0.93
N VAL A 619 3.99 13.14 -0.14
CA VAL A 619 4.64 13.27 -1.47
C VAL A 619 5.64 14.43 -1.46
N GLY A 620 5.29 15.57 -0.87
CA GLY A 620 6.18 16.72 -0.76
C GLY A 620 7.49 16.40 -0.04
N LEU A 621 7.41 15.88 1.19
CA LEU A 621 8.60 15.50 1.96
C LEU A 621 9.43 14.43 1.27
N SER A 622 8.79 13.44 0.65
CA SER A 622 9.52 12.36 0.00
C SER A 622 10.30 12.85 -1.22
N VAL A 623 9.72 13.73 -2.03
CA VAL A 623 10.41 14.26 -3.22
C VAL A 623 11.58 15.16 -2.80
N VAL A 624 11.42 15.98 -1.77
CA VAL A 624 12.52 16.80 -1.22
C VAL A 624 13.66 15.93 -0.72
N ALA A 625 13.36 14.85 0.00
CA ALA A 625 14.38 13.91 0.47
C ALA A 625 15.08 13.15 -0.68
N LEU A 626 14.35 12.84 -1.77
CA LEU A 626 14.89 12.15 -2.94
C LEU A 626 15.71 13.04 -3.87
N VAL A 627 15.40 14.34 -3.90
CA VAL A 627 15.97 15.30 -4.84
C VAL A 627 16.37 16.54 -4.02
N PRO A 628 17.52 16.50 -3.32
CA PRO A 628 17.95 17.55 -2.40
C PRO A 628 18.48 18.75 -3.19
N LEU A 629 17.56 19.54 -3.75
CA LEU A 629 17.86 20.83 -4.36
C LEU A 629 17.71 21.93 -3.31
N ASP A 630 18.63 22.89 -3.33
CA ASP A 630 18.59 24.05 -2.44
C ASP A 630 17.94 25.28 -3.09
N GLY A 631 17.65 26.27 -2.24
CA GLY A 631 17.16 27.59 -2.65
C GLY A 631 15.86 27.52 -3.47
N LEU A 632 15.79 28.35 -4.52
CA LEU A 632 14.60 28.49 -5.36
C LEU A 632 14.16 27.18 -6.02
N ALA A 633 15.10 26.40 -6.54
CA ALA A 633 14.79 25.15 -7.25
C ALA A 633 14.19 24.10 -6.31
N GLY A 634 14.75 23.97 -5.09
CA GLY A 634 14.22 23.13 -4.03
C GLY A 634 12.81 23.52 -3.61
N ALA A 635 12.59 24.81 -3.34
CA ALA A 635 11.28 25.32 -2.91
C ALA A 635 10.19 25.11 -3.99
N VAL A 636 10.51 25.37 -5.26
CA VAL A 636 9.58 25.12 -6.38
C VAL A 636 9.25 23.64 -6.50
N LEU A 637 10.25 22.76 -6.41
CA LEU A 637 10.04 21.31 -6.49
C LEU A 637 9.17 20.80 -5.33
N ALA A 638 9.46 21.23 -4.10
CA ALA A 638 8.70 20.88 -2.90
C ALA A 638 7.24 21.31 -3.03
N PHE A 639 7.00 22.54 -3.49
CA PHE A 639 5.65 23.06 -3.74
C PHE A 639 4.90 22.21 -4.75
N VAL A 640 5.48 21.96 -5.93
CA VAL A 640 4.83 21.16 -6.98
C VAL A 640 4.56 19.73 -6.48
N ALA A 641 5.50 19.09 -5.79
CA ALA A 641 5.33 17.76 -5.24
C ALA A 641 4.19 17.69 -4.21
N ALA A 642 4.06 18.70 -3.35
CA ALA A 642 2.96 18.79 -2.39
C ALA A 642 1.59 18.86 -3.09
N TYR A 643 1.46 19.57 -4.21
CA TYR A 643 0.22 19.62 -4.99
C TYR A 643 -0.03 18.37 -5.84
N VAL A 644 1.01 17.64 -6.25
CA VAL A 644 0.85 16.29 -6.83
C VAL A 644 0.14 15.37 -5.83
N GLY A 645 0.45 15.48 -4.53
CA GLY A 645 -0.26 14.76 -3.47
C GLY A 645 -1.76 15.07 -3.41
N TRP A 646 -2.14 16.35 -3.49
CA TRP A 646 -3.55 16.76 -3.59
C TRP A 646 -4.23 16.25 -4.86
N GLY A 647 -3.55 16.36 -6.01
CA GLY A 647 -4.04 15.83 -7.29
C GLY A 647 -4.27 14.31 -7.25
N LEU A 648 -3.38 13.56 -6.58
CA LEU A 648 -3.54 12.13 -6.36
C LEU A 648 -4.80 11.83 -5.54
N ALA A 649 -5.13 12.64 -4.52
CA ALA A 649 -6.37 12.49 -3.76
C ALA A 649 -7.63 12.66 -4.65
N VAL A 650 -7.63 13.66 -5.54
CA VAL A 650 -8.70 13.87 -6.54
C VAL A 650 -8.86 12.64 -7.43
N VAL A 651 -7.76 12.22 -8.07
CA VAL A 651 -7.78 11.09 -9.01
C VAL A 651 -8.20 9.81 -8.30
N ALA A 652 -7.64 9.52 -7.12
CA ALA A 652 -7.96 8.32 -6.36
C ALA A 652 -9.46 8.25 -6.03
N TYR A 653 -10.03 9.33 -5.50
CA TYR A 653 -11.46 9.36 -5.18
C TYR A 653 -12.34 9.15 -6.42
N LEU A 654 -12.09 9.88 -7.52
CA LEU A 654 -12.90 9.78 -8.73
C LEU A 654 -12.87 8.37 -9.34
N GLN A 655 -11.75 7.66 -9.23
CA GLN A 655 -11.60 6.28 -9.69
C GLN A 655 -12.24 5.26 -8.74
N LEU A 656 -12.13 5.47 -7.42
CA LEU A 656 -12.67 4.56 -6.41
C LEU A 656 -14.20 4.63 -6.34
N ALA A 657 -14.73 5.84 -6.33
CA ALA A 657 -16.16 6.11 -6.29
C ALA A 657 -16.84 6.01 -7.67
N ASP A 658 -16.07 5.83 -8.74
CA ASP A 658 -16.54 5.85 -10.14
C ASP A 658 -17.32 7.13 -10.51
N ARG A 659 -16.78 8.28 -10.10
CA ARG A 659 -17.42 9.61 -10.19
C ARG A 659 -16.76 10.54 -11.21
N ARG A 660 -16.22 10.02 -12.31
CA ARG A 660 -15.49 10.83 -13.32
C ARG A 660 -16.30 11.99 -13.90
N ALA A 661 -17.62 11.88 -13.93
CA ALA A 661 -18.53 12.95 -14.32
C ALA A 661 -18.51 14.17 -13.37
N TYR A 662 -17.79 14.10 -12.25
CA TYR A 662 -17.61 15.24 -11.35
C TYR A 662 -16.68 16.31 -11.92
N LEU A 663 -15.84 15.98 -12.90
CA LEU A 663 -14.89 16.91 -13.50
C LEU A 663 -15.60 17.96 -14.36
N ASP A 664 -15.71 19.19 -13.83
CA ASP A 664 -16.29 20.32 -14.56
C ASP A 664 -15.21 21.22 -15.13
N VAL A 665 -14.39 20.66 -16.01
CA VAL A 665 -13.31 21.40 -16.68
C VAL A 665 -13.78 21.76 -18.07
N ARG A 666 -14.07 23.04 -18.28
CA ARG A 666 -14.46 23.60 -19.58
C ARG A 666 -13.83 24.97 -19.80
N THR A 667 -13.65 25.34 -21.07
CA THR A 667 -13.20 26.69 -21.43
C THR A 667 -14.20 27.73 -20.92
N PRO A 668 -13.73 28.80 -20.23
CA PRO A 668 -14.61 29.85 -19.71
C PRO A 668 -15.29 30.63 -20.85
N THR A 669 -16.58 30.91 -20.68
CA THR A 669 -17.31 31.85 -21.52
C THR A 669 -17.03 33.30 -21.09
N ARG A 670 -17.44 34.28 -21.90
CA ARG A 670 -17.38 35.70 -21.51
C ARG A 670 -18.15 35.99 -20.22
N SER A 671 -19.25 35.27 -19.97
CA SER A 671 -20.01 35.44 -18.73
C SER A 671 -19.24 34.89 -17.54
N ASP A 672 -18.58 33.75 -17.70
CA ASP A 672 -17.74 33.15 -16.68
C ASP A 672 -16.56 34.06 -16.31
N LEU A 673 -15.94 34.71 -17.30
CA LEU A 673 -14.85 35.68 -17.05
C LEU A 673 -15.32 36.89 -16.25
N ARG A 674 -16.57 37.34 -16.42
CA ARG A 674 -17.15 38.41 -15.58
C ARG A 674 -17.36 37.94 -14.14
N VAL A 675 -17.81 36.70 -13.95
CA VAL A 675 -17.92 36.09 -12.62
C VAL A 675 -16.54 35.93 -11.98
N ALA A 676 -15.53 35.52 -12.77
CA ALA A 676 -14.15 35.40 -12.31
C ALA A 676 -13.61 36.75 -11.83
N ALA A 677 -13.72 37.79 -12.64
CA ALA A 677 -13.28 39.15 -12.29
C ALA A 677 -14.01 39.69 -11.04
N ALA A 678 -15.33 39.53 -10.97
CA ALA A 678 -16.10 39.94 -9.80
C ALA A 678 -15.69 39.16 -8.53
N GLY A 679 -15.43 37.86 -8.66
CA GLY A 679 -14.95 37.00 -7.57
C GLY A 679 -13.55 37.41 -7.09
N THR A 680 -12.62 37.72 -7.99
CA THR A 680 -11.28 38.24 -7.65
C THR A 680 -11.40 39.56 -6.90
N LEU A 681 -12.17 40.52 -7.42
CA LEU A 681 -12.36 41.82 -6.79
C LEU A 681 -13.02 41.70 -5.40
N ALA A 682 -14.01 40.82 -5.26
CA ALA A 682 -14.63 40.52 -3.97
C ALA A 682 -13.61 39.91 -2.99
N SER A 683 -12.76 38.98 -3.46
CA SER A 683 -11.74 38.32 -2.62
C SER A 683 -10.69 39.32 -2.12
N LEU A 684 -10.23 40.22 -2.99
CA LEU A 684 -9.29 41.30 -2.63
C LEU A 684 -9.94 42.32 -1.70
N GLY A 685 -11.20 42.69 -1.94
CA GLY A 685 -11.97 43.59 -1.08
C GLY A 685 -12.18 43.03 0.32
N VAL A 686 -12.54 41.74 0.43
CA VAL A 686 -12.66 41.03 1.71
C VAL A 686 -11.32 40.97 2.43
N TYR A 687 -10.23 40.68 1.73
CA TYR A 687 -8.90 40.69 2.31
C TYR A 687 -8.53 42.08 2.87
N ALA A 688 -8.72 43.14 2.09
CA ALA A 688 -8.45 44.51 2.51
C ALA A 688 -9.31 44.92 3.72
N ALA A 689 -10.60 44.57 3.70
CA ALA A 689 -11.52 44.82 4.81
C ALA A 689 -11.14 44.05 6.07
N ALA A 690 -10.71 42.78 5.95
CA ALA A 690 -10.25 41.97 7.07
C ALA A 690 -8.96 42.54 7.69
N VAL A 691 -7.99 42.93 6.87
CA VAL A 691 -6.75 43.58 7.35
C VAL A 691 -7.07 44.88 8.09
N ALA A 692 -7.89 45.75 7.51
CA ALA A 692 -8.28 47.02 8.12
C ALA A 692 -9.08 46.82 9.43
N GLY A 693 -10.05 45.90 9.41
CA GLY A 693 -10.89 45.57 10.55
C GLY A 693 -10.09 44.94 11.69
N ASN A 694 -9.20 44.00 11.40
CA ASN A 694 -8.33 43.37 12.40
C ASN A 694 -7.37 44.39 13.03
N ARG A 695 -6.82 45.30 12.22
CA ARG A 695 -5.98 46.40 12.71
C ARG A 695 -6.76 47.33 13.65
N PHE A 696 -8.00 47.66 13.29
CA PHE A 696 -8.89 48.49 14.12
C PHE A 696 -9.27 47.77 15.43
N ALA A 697 -9.56 46.47 15.37
CA ALA A 697 -9.96 45.65 16.51
C ALA A 697 -8.79 45.16 17.37
N GLY A 698 -7.54 45.43 16.98
CA GLY A 698 -6.34 44.92 17.67
C GLY A 698 -6.19 43.39 17.59
N LEU A 699 -6.76 42.74 16.58
CA LEU A 699 -6.68 41.29 16.40
C LEU A 699 -5.44 40.92 15.57
N PRO A 700 -4.65 39.91 16.00
CA PRO A 700 -3.50 39.45 15.23
C PRO A 700 -3.94 38.58 14.04
N MET A 701 -3.08 38.50 13.02
CA MET A 701 -3.19 37.50 11.94
C MET A 701 -1.94 36.63 11.91
N ALA A 702 -2.10 35.34 11.64
CA ALA A 702 -0.97 34.43 11.53
C ALA A 702 -0.24 34.60 10.18
N GLY A 703 1.10 34.57 10.22
CA GLY A 703 1.94 34.49 9.04
C GLY A 703 1.88 33.10 8.40
N HIS A 704 2.01 33.05 7.07
CA HIS A 704 2.00 31.80 6.31
C HIS A 704 3.44 31.30 6.12
N SER A 705 3.70 29.99 6.25
CA SER A 705 5.03 29.36 6.08
C SER A 705 5.73 29.70 4.74
N LEU A 706 5.00 29.76 3.63
CA LEU A 706 5.52 30.27 2.34
C LEU A 706 6.06 31.72 2.41
N GLY A 707 5.51 32.59 3.25
CA GLY A 707 6.04 33.94 3.44
C GLY A 707 7.42 33.90 4.11
N GLU A 708 7.56 33.08 5.15
CA GLU A 708 8.84 32.82 5.83
C GLU A 708 9.87 32.23 4.86
N GLN A 709 9.44 31.33 3.96
CA GLN A 709 10.33 30.79 2.91
C GLN A 709 10.78 31.85 1.90
N VAL A 710 9.91 32.80 1.52
CA VAL A 710 10.28 33.92 0.64
C VAL A 710 11.30 34.82 1.33
N GLU A 711 11.12 35.12 2.61
CA GLU A 711 12.11 35.89 3.39
C GLU A 711 13.46 35.17 3.49
N ALA A 712 13.45 33.83 3.60
CA ALA A 712 14.66 33.03 3.69
C ALA A 712 15.40 32.83 2.35
N ILE A 713 14.66 32.70 1.24
CA ILE A 713 15.22 32.34 -0.07
C ILE A 713 15.46 33.57 -0.96
N GLY A 714 14.58 34.56 -0.90
CA GLY A 714 14.63 35.77 -1.71
C GLY A 714 13.34 36.06 -2.49
N PRO A 715 13.21 37.28 -3.04
CA PRO A 715 12.02 37.74 -3.73
C PRO A 715 11.70 36.94 -5.01
N GLU A 716 12.67 36.28 -5.63
CA GLU A 716 12.48 35.43 -6.81
C GLU A 716 11.49 34.28 -6.54
N LEU A 717 11.45 33.77 -5.30
CA LEU A 717 10.47 32.76 -4.92
C LEU A 717 9.04 33.32 -4.95
N ALA A 718 8.83 34.58 -4.54
CA ALA A 718 7.51 35.21 -4.63
C ALA A 718 7.05 35.33 -6.09
N LEU A 719 7.94 35.66 -7.04
CA LEU A 719 7.61 35.66 -8.47
C LEU A 719 7.28 34.25 -8.99
N ALA A 720 8.04 33.24 -8.58
CA ALA A 720 7.72 31.84 -8.92
C ALA A 720 6.34 31.44 -8.37
N LEU A 721 6.02 31.83 -7.13
CA LEU A 721 4.73 31.56 -6.50
C LEU A 721 3.57 32.28 -7.20
N VAL A 722 3.76 33.45 -7.82
CA VAL A 722 2.73 34.09 -8.67
C VAL A 722 2.32 33.17 -9.82
N VAL A 723 3.29 32.57 -10.52
CA VAL A 723 3.01 31.66 -11.64
C VAL A 723 2.42 30.34 -11.14
N LEU A 724 3.00 29.77 -10.08
CA LEU A 724 2.56 28.50 -9.51
C LEU A 724 1.17 28.60 -8.87
N ALA A 725 0.79 29.76 -8.33
CA ALA A 725 -0.54 30.02 -7.78
C ALA A 725 -1.63 29.80 -8.83
N VAL A 726 -1.40 30.30 -10.05
CA VAL A 726 -2.36 30.22 -11.16
C VAL A 726 -2.32 28.87 -11.88
N THR A 727 -1.13 28.26 -12.00
CA THR A 727 -0.93 27.07 -12.86
C THR A 727 -1.01 25.75 -12.11
N VAL A 728 -0.72 25.73 -10.81
CA VAL A 728 -0.62 24.50 -10.00
C VAL A 728 -1.60 24.55 -8.83
N ASN A 729 -1.46 25.53 -7.93
CA ASN A 729 -2.22 25.61 -6.69
C ASN A 729 -3.73 25.72 -6.96
N ALA A 730 -4.19 26.87 -7.46
CA ALA A 730 -5.62 27.13 -7.58
C ALA A 730 -6.35 26.10 -8.46
N PRO A 731 -5.80 25.62 -9.59
CA PRO A 731 -6.46 24.57 -10.36
C PRO A 731 -6.66 23.27 -9.56
N ILE A 732 -5.65 22.81 -8.83
CA ILE A 732 -5.72 21.55 -8.09
C ILE A 732 -6.63 21.68 -6.87
N GLU A 733 -6.53 22.77 -6.11
CA GLU A 733 -7.39 23.00 -4.96
C GLU A 733 -8.85 23.15 -5.38
N GLU A 734 -9.16 23.90 -6.44
CA GLU A 734 -10.55 24.06 -6.87
C GLU A 734 -11.13 22.79 -7.48
N LEU A 735 -10.32 21.96 -8.17
CA LEU A 735 -10.75 20.61 -8.54
C LEU A 735 -11.09 19.77 -7.30
N PHE A 736 -10.28 19.84 -6.25
CA PHE A 736 -10.54 19.12 -5.02
C PHE A 736 -11.77 19.66 -4.27
N PHE A 737 -11.77 20.94 -3.91
CA PHE A 737 -12.83 21.50 -3.07
C PHE A 737 -14.17 21.67 -3.80
N ARG A 738 -14.18 21.93 -5.12
CA ARG A 738 -15.44 22.09 -5.88
C ARG A 738 -15.93 20.79 -6.46
N ASN A 739 -15.10 20.10 -7.22
CA ASN A 739 -15.54 18.87 -7.91
C ASN A 739 -15.58 17.66 -6.98
N VAL A 740 -14.74 17.57 -5.95
CA VAL A 740 -14.77 16.44 -5.01
C VAL A 740 -15.60 16.77 -3.77
N VAL A 741 -15.22 17.76 -2.98
CA VAL A 741 -15.83 18.04 -1.66
C VAL A 741 -17.23 18.65 -1.79
N GLN A 742 -17.34 19.83 -2.42
CA GLN A 742 -18.60 20.58 -2.51
C GLN A 742 -19.68 19.80 -3.27
N LYS A 743 -19.34 19.23 -4.44
CA LYS A 743 -20.26 18.37 -5.19
C LYS A 743 -20.75 17.17 -4.38
N ARG A 744 -19.84 16.48 -3.68
CA ARG A 744 -20.23 15.32 -2.87
C ARG A 744 -21.17 15.71 -1.72
N LEU A 745 -20.91 16.84 -1.06
CA LEU A 745 -21.80 17.38 -0.04
C LEU A 745 -23.17 17.77 -0.65
N ALA A 746 -23.20 18.39 -1.83
CA ALA A 746 -24.43 18.85 -2.48
C ALA A 746 -25.40 17.71 -2.85
N GLU A 747 -24.93 16.47 -2.92
CA GLU A 747 -25.81 15.29 -3.11
C GLU A 747 -26.62 14.94 -1.86
N ALA A 748 -26.17 15.36 -0.67
CA ALA A 748 -26.69 14.90 0.62
C ALA A 748 -27.21 16.03 1.51
N VAL A 749 -26.69 17.24 1.34
CA VAL A 749 -27.08 18.43 2.10
C VAL A 749 -27.50 19.57 1.19
N SER A 750 -28.14 20.59 1.76
CA SER A 750 -28.58 21.76 0.99
C SER A 750 -27.41 22.43 0.25
N ARG A 751 -27.70 23.07 -0.89
CA ARG A 751 -26.75 23.86 -1.70
C ARG A 751 -25.88 24.80 -0.85
N ARG A 752 -26.51 25.56 0.05
CA ARG A 752 -25.82 26.49 0.96
C ARG A 752 -24.94 25.74 1.97
N GLY A 753 -25.43 24.62 2.50
CA GLY A 753 -24.66 23.76 3.40
C GLY A 753 -23.43 23.14 2.72
N ALA A 754 -23.54 22.74 1.46
CA ALA A 754 -22.42 22.21 0.69
C ALA A 754 -21.33 23.27 0.43
N ILE A 755 -21.73 24.49 0.04
CA ILE A 755 -20.80 25.63 -0.12
C ILE A 755 -20.12 25.97 1.21
N GLY A 756 -20.90 26.11 2.28
CA GLY A 756 -20.39 26.44 3.61
C GLY A 756 -19.47 25.36 4.19
N GLY A 757 -19.86 24.09 4.04
CA GLY A 757 -19.05 22.94 4.48
C GLY A 757 -17.73 22.83 3.71
N ALA A 758 -17.76 22.98 2.39
CA ALA A 758 -16.53 22.98 1.58
C ALA A 758 -15.62 24.16 1.92
N ALA A 759 -16.17 25.35 2.16
CA ALA A 759 -15.41 26.53 2.57
C ALA A 759 -14.79 26.39 3.97
N LEU A 760 -15.52 25.80 4.92
CA LEU A 760 -14.99 25.49 6.25
C LEU A 760 -13.83 24.50 6.16
N LEU A 761 -14.02 23.40 5.42
CA LEU A 761 -12.99 22.39 5.22
C LEU A 761 -11.77 22.94 4.48
N PHE A 762 -11.97 23.86 3.54
CA PHE A 762 -10.90 24.59 2.87
C PHE A 762 -10.03 25.37 3.88
N GLY A 763 -10.65 26.18 4.73
CA GLY A 763 -9.92 26.93 5.76
C GLY A 763 -9.20 26.03 6.76
N LEU A 764 -9.82 24.93 7.18
CA LEU A 764 -9.21 23.97 8.11
C LEU A 764 -8.02 23.21 7.49
N ALA A 765 -8.07 22.90 6.18
CA ALA A 765 -6.98 22.24 5.47
C ALA A 765 -5.67 23.06 5.47
N HIS A 766 -5.78 24.37 5.65
CA HIS A 766 -4.65 25.30 5.65
C HIS A 766 -4.00 25.50 7.02
N VAL A 767 -4.63 25.04 8.11
CA VAL A 767 -4.10 25.20 9.48
C VAL A 767 -2.62 24.80 9.61
N PRO A 768 -2.12 23.70 9.01
CA PRO A 768 -0.70 23.34 9.08
C PRO A 768 0.24 24.43 8.57
N SER A 769 -0.16 25.20 7.55
CA SER A 769 0.65 26.29 6.97
C SER A 769 0.80 27.52 7.88
N TYR A 770 -0.01 27.61 8.94
CA TYR A 770 -0.03 28.71 9.91
C TYR A 770 0.36 28.25 11.32
N ALA A 771 0.86 27.03 11.48
CA ALA A 771 1.06 26.40 12.79
C ALA A 771 2.05 27.13 13.71
N GLY A 772 2.91 28.01 13.16
CA GLY A 772 3.81 28.88 13.94
C GLY A 772 3.11 30.07 14.63
N GLY A 773 1.87 30.39 14.25
CA GLY A 773 1.11 31.52 14.80
C GLY A 773 0.44 31.23 16.15
N ALA A 774 0.09 32.30 16.88
CA ALA A 774 -0.73 32.17 18.09
C ALA A 774 -2.14 31.63 17.76
N PRO A 775 -2.80 30.84 18.63
CA PRO A 775 -4.09 30.21 18.33
C PRO A 775 -5.18 31.18 17.86
N ILE A 776 -5.26 32.37 18.48
CA ILE A 776 -6.22 33.40 18.07
C ILE A 776 -5.90 33.96 16.67
N ALA A 777 -4.61 34.13 16.35
CA ALA A 777 -4.17 34.61 15.04
C ALA A 777 -4.47 33.59 13.95
N ILE A 778 -4.27 32.29 14.23
CA ILE A 778 -4.66 31.19 13.35
C ILE A 778 -6.18 31.20 13.13
N ALA A 779 -6.97 31.32 14.20
CA ALA A 779 -8.43 31.34 14.11
C ALA A 779 -8.95 32.51 13.25
N VAL A 780 -8.38 33.71 13.42
CA VAL A 780 -8.70 34.89 12.61
C VAL A 780 -8.35 34.65 11.13
N THR A 781 -7.15 34.14 10.85
CA THR A 781 -6.72 33.85 9.47
C THR A 781 -7.57 32.75 8.82
N VAL A 782 -7.86 31.65 9.54
CA VAL A 782 -8.76 30.59 9.06
C VAL A 782 -10.16 31.14 8.78
N GLY A 783 -10.69 32.02 9.64
CA GLY A 783 -11.97 32.68 9.40
C GLY A 783 -12.00 33.45 8.07
N LEU A 784 -10.93 34.19 7.76
CA LEU A 784 -10.77 34.85 6.47
C LEU A 784 -10.73 33.83 5.31
N LEU A 785 -9.97 32.73 5.43
CA LEU A 785 -9.91 31.68 4.41
C LEU A 785 -11.28 31.02 4.16
N VAL A 786 -12.08 30.83 5.20
CA VAL A 786 -13.46 30.34 5.05
C VAL A 786 -14.29 31.32 4.23
N ILE A 787 -14.19 32.62 4.48
CA ILE A 787 -14.90 33.64 3.69
C ILE A 787 -14.45 33.62 2.22
N GLN A 788 -13.15 33.47 1.95
CA GLN A 788 -12.65 33.30 0.59
C GLN A 788 -13.21 32.04 -0.08
N GLY A 789 -13.19 30.92 0.64
CA GLY A 789 -13.77 29.66 0.17
C GLY A 789 -15.26 29.76 -0.16
N LEU A 790 -16.03 30.61 0.54
CA LEU A 790 -17.44 30.88 0.22
C LEU A 790 -17.57 31.61 -1.13
N ILE A 791 -16.73 32.61 -1.39
CA ILE A 791 -16.75 33.37 -2.66
C ILE A 791 -16.50 32.43 -3.83
N TRP A 792 -15.46 31.61 -3.74
CA TRP A 792 -15.09 30.68 -4.80
C TRP A 792 -16.11 29.53 -4.93
N GLY A 793 -16.67 29.06 -3.81
CA GLY A 793 -17.76 28.08 -3.81
C GLY A 793 -19.04 28.60 -4.49
N VAL A 794 -19.38 29.88 -4.32
CA VAL A 794 -20.49 30.55 -5.03
C VAL A 794 -20.16 30.79 -6.50
N ALA A 795 -18.92 31.15 -6.83
CA ALA A 795 -18.49 31.32 -8.22
C ALA A 795 -18.63 30.02 -9.01
N TYR A 796 -18.20 28.91 -8.42
CA TYR A 796 -18.41 27.57 -8.97
C TYR A 796 -19.89 27.26 -9.16
N ASP A 797 -20.68 27.43 -8.11
CA ASP A 797 -22.11 27.14 -8.07
C ASP A 797 -22.97 28.00 -9.03
N ARG A 798 -22.42 29.10 -9.56
CA ARG A 798 -23.04 29.92 -10.62
C ARG A 798 -22.63 29.53 -12.03
N THR A 799 -21.51 28.84 -12.18
CA THR A 799 -20.87 28.62 -13.48
C THR A 799 -20.74 27.14 -13.85
N ASP A 800 -20.90 26.23 -12.90
CA ASP A 800 -20.70 24.78 -13.08
C ASP A 800 -19.37 24.50 -13.80
N SER A 801 -18.32 25.21 -13.40
CA SER A 801 -16.97 25.09 -13.96
C SER A 801 -15.94 25.34 -12.87
N ALA A 802 -15.06 24.37 -12.63
CA ALA A 802 -13.96 24.50 -11.68
C ALA A 802 -12.88 25.49 -12.16
N VAL A 803 -12.86 25.83 -13.45
CA VAL A 803 -11.90 26.79 -14.02
C VAL A 803 -12.19 28.21 -13.53
N VAL A 804 -13.46 28.59 -13.36
CA VAL A 804 -13.84 29.94 -12.92
C VAL A 804 -13.36 30.27 -11.50
N PRO A 805 -13.65 29.46 -10.46
CA PRO A 805 -13.09 29.72 -9.14
C PRO A 805 -11.56 29.56 -9.14
N ALA A 806 -10.96 28.71 -9.97
CA ALA A 806 -9.50 28.61 -10.07
C ALA A 806 -8.87 29.91 -10.61
N LEU A 807 -9.53 30.60 -11.54
CA LEU A 807 -9.12 31.93 -11.98
C LEU A 807 -9.27 32.97 -10.86
N CYS A 808 -10.38 32.95 -10.12
CA CYS A 808 -10.59 33.84 -8.97
C CYS A 808 -9.48 33.67 -7.92
N HIS A 809 -9.29 32.43 -7.48
CA HIS A 809 -8.36 32.02 -6.45
C HIS A 809 -6.91 32.25 -6.88
N GLY A 810 -6.54 31.81 -8.09
CA GLY A 810 -5.21 32.02 -8.64
C GLY A 810 -4.86 33.50 -8.77
N ALA A 811 -5.78 34.34 -9.27
CA ALA A 811 -5.57 35.78 -9.37
C ALA A 811 -5.46 36.46 -8.00
N TYR A 812 -6.25 36.01 -7.02
CA TYR A 812 -6.16 36.48 -5.63
C TYR A 812 -4.78 36.17 -5.03
N ASN A 813 -4.33 34.91 -5.10
CA ASN A 813 -3.02 34.51 -4.58
C ASN A 813 -1.87 35.19 -5.33
N ALA A 814 -1.96 35.30 -6.65
CA ALA A 814 -0.98 36.03 -7.48
C ALA A 814 -0.84 37.49 -7.06
N ALA A 815 -1.94 38.17 -6.73
CA ALA A 815 -1.89 39.54 -6.23
C ALA A 815 -1.20 39.63 -4.85
N LEU A 816 -1.46 38.67 -3.95
CA LEU A 816 -0.81 38.63 -2.64
C LEU A 816 0.68 38.34 -2.73
N PHE A 817 1.10 37.36 -3.54
CA PHE A 817 2.51 37.06 -3.76
C PHE A 817 3.22 38.19 -4.51
N GLY A 818 2.55 38.86 -5.44
CA GLY A 818 3.09 40.06 -6.09
C GLY A 818 3.28 41.22 -5.11
N ALA A 819 2.36 41.42 -4.16
CA ALA A 819 2.53 42.40 -3.10
C ALA A 819 3.68 42.02 -2.14
N LEU A 820 3.81 40.73 -1.81
CA LEU A 820 4.92 40.21 -1.01
C LEU A 820 6.28 40.43 -1.71
N TYR A 821 6.35 40.17 -3.02
CA TYR A 821 7.54 40.47 -3.83
C TYR A 821 7.95 41.94 -3.68
N VAL A 822 7.03 42.88 -3.86
CA VAL A 822 7.30 44.32 -3.74
C VAL A 822 7.69 44.72 -2.31
N ALA A 823 7.23 43.99 -1.29
CA ALA A 823 7.56 44.28 0.10
C ALA A 823 8.98 43.80 0.49
N VAL A 824 9.47 42.75 -0.17
CA VAL A 824 10.76 42.10 0.15
C VAL A 824 11.89 42.52 -0.80
N ALA A 825 11.57 42.86 -2.05
CA ALA A 825 12.50 43.40 -3.05
C ALA A 825 12.82 44.88 -2.78
#